data_AF-E0NJL2-F1
#
_entry.id   AF-E0NJL2-F1
#
_cell.length_a   1.000
_cell.length_b   1.000
_cell.length_c   1.000
_cell.angle_alpha   90.00
_cell.angle_beta   90.00
_cell.angle_gamma   90.00
#
_symmetry.space_group_name_H-M   'P 1'
#
loop_
_entity.id
_entity.type
_entity.pdbx_description
1 polymer ?
#
loop_
_entity_poly.entity_id
_entity_poly.type
_entity_poly.pdbx_seq_one_letter_code
_entity_poly.pdbx_strand_id
1 'polypeptide(L)'
;MKKNLQRVVAGAVVFSMLLPSTAFAANNINKSETVYVIKNNGEIRDKTVSVWLNSEENIRTKDRTNLEDIKNLKTDEKIDSKGGFIEWDEDKKDIYYQGKSEKDLPIDVNIKYFLDGKEMKSSELKGKSGHLKIEISAENKEFAVKKIGGKNKKIYAPYTVLSAMSFDSEIAYNIEAKDSKVVKDGKNEIVTTVLTPGLRENFENILEERQMEEFRNSSTIEMDVKDYEPIEAYVVISNELFQNKLDIESIDKLRDGVRELEDNSQKLVDASVKLSKAQGELNNGIAKMGDGAKKLEDGSKELYDKSGELENKFDEVIEKIKPVPEYAAKMDDGGSKLSTGITKYTEAVGKMNENTGKMVEGAGKLAQGSRELDEGLGKLKIATSQLREGSSKLSKVNDLKDNLVGKLTELKAGIGELSTGANSLHQGLTQASQGANELSQKNAALNGAIQEMNSKVQGITGADLPGMQNLDVSSDLQNIGVNAKSIGNNLAEVQNAITLLSQVKDPTGQVQEAIQILAGASQNIGANAQGIAGSTKSVGSKLESLQNLSGSLGNISSQIKVLKTNMNSVATASNGINGGMEELSSSLNELEAGAGRISGGLQAIDASLEKGMGEVTNGMDLSELNKLGESLVKLDDATGQLKEGSQKLRAGTEESEAGVEKLASAINELDGNSEKLNSGASELSNGLHEFKEKSKMLNDFPRLKTEGISPMREGIWKINDGIHTLSDGTIKLENGSVEIDTAMKTFSEKLQEFKQKGIDELDNKTRELPEFKEIVDEMSRLAKEESSFTGTTEGFETKFRIIEKIK
;
A
#
# COMPACT_ATOMS: atom_id res chain seq x y z
N MET A 1 88.89 71.19 17.91
CA MET A 1 87.62 70.77 17.25
C MET A 1 86.59 70.45 18.33
N LYS A 2 85.29 70.63 18.03
CA LYS A 2 84.10 70.35 18.88
C LYS A 2 83.50 71.52 19.68
N LYS A 3 83.26 72.67 19.02
CA LYS A 3 81.99 73.43 19.15
C LYS A 3 81.08 73.27 17.91
N ASN A 4 81.58 72.64 16.85
CA ASN A 4 80.85 72.44 15.59
C ASN A 4 80.08 71.11 15.52
N LEU A 5 80.27 70.17 16.47
CA LEU A 5 79.63 68.85 16.39
C LEU A 5 78.18 68.86 16.92
N GLN A 6 77.87 69.64 17.96
CA GLN A 6 76.50 69.85 18.46
C GLN A 6 75.57 70.47 17.40
N ARG A 7 76.11 71.40 16.58
CA ARG A 7 75.39 71.96 15.41
C ARG A 7 75.23 70.97 14.27
N VAL A 8 76.09 69.95 14.18
CA VAL A 8 76.08 68.96 13.10
C VAL A 8 75.16 67.78 13.42
N VAL A 9 74.94 67.38 14.67
CA VAL A 9 74.05 66.26 15.02
C VAL A 9 72.58 66.68 15.10
N ALA A 10 72.26 67.80 15.77
CA ALA A 10 70.93 68.43 15.65
C ALA A 10 70.69 68.92 14.21
N GLY A 11 71.77 69.40 13.57
CA GLY A 11 71.80 69.72 12.16
C GLY A 11 71.52 68.53 11.25
N ALA A 12 71.99 67.30 11.55
CA ALA A 12 71.85 66.11 10.70
C ALA A 12 70.43 65.53 10.67
N VAL A 13 69.71 65.54 11.80
CA VAL A 13 68.30 65.08 11.84
C VAL A 13 67.41 66.08 11.11
N VAL A 14 67.63 67.38 11.35
CA VAL A 14 67.00 68.47 10.59
C VAL A 14 67.44 68.44 9.11
N PHE A 15 68.71 68.11 8.81
CA PHE A 15 69.24 67.99 7.44
C PHE A 15 68.60 66.84 6.67
N SER A 16 68.33 65.71 7.34
CA SER A 16 67.68 64.57 6.70
C SER A 16 66.23 64.86 6.28
N MET A 17 65.55 65.79 6.97
CA MET A 17 64.25 66.34 6.56
C MET A 17 64.37 67.54 5.60
N LEU A 18 65.54 68.18 5.51
CA LEU A 18 65.86 69.27 4.57
C LEU A 18 66.31 68.79 3.19
N LEU A 19 66.62 67.51 3.02
CA LEU A 19 66.90 66.96 1.69
C LEU A 19 65.60 67.01 0.86
N PRO A 20 65.60 67.62 -0.34
CA PRO A 20 64.44 67.54 -1.21
C PRO A 20 64.21 66.05 -1.54
N SER A 21 63.07 65.52 -1.12
CA SER A 21 62.56 64.25 -1.61
C SER A 21 62.19 64.46 -3.08
N THR A 22 63.12 64.22 -4.00
CA THR A 22 62.85 64.31 -5.43
C THR A 22 62.03 63.10 -5.87
N ALA A 23 60.71 63.29 -5.96
CA ALA A 23 59.87 62.46 -6.82
C ALA A 23 59.97 63.05 -8.23
N PHE A 24 60.50 62.28 -9.18
CA PHE A 24 60.61 62.73 -10.57
C PHE A 24 59.29 62.46 -11.31
N ALA A 25 58.55 63.54 -11.63
CA ALA A 25 57.58 63.54 -12.73
C ALA A 25 57.23 64.97 -13.21
N ALA A 26 57.46 65.21 -14.51
CA ALA A 26 56.95 66.26 -15.43
C ALA A 26 57.05 67.75 -15.05
N ASN A 27 57.90 68.50 -15.79
CA ASN A 27 57.95 69.97 -16.07
C ASN A 27 57.44 70.99 -15.01
N ASN A 28 57.34 70.64 -13.74
CA ASN A 28 56.85 71.52 -12.67
C ASN A 28 58.00 72.27 -11.99
N ILE A 29 57.73 73.49 -11.53
CA ILE A 29 58.66 74.30 -10.75
C ILE A 29 58.49 73.92 -9.27
N ASN A 30 59.58 73.49 -8.62
CA ASN A 30 59.62 73.20 -7.21
C ASN A 30 59.86 74.49 -6.42
N LYS A 31 58.94 74.82 -5.51
CA LYS A 31 59.07 75.95 -4.60
C LYS A 31 59.25 75.46 -3.17
N SER A 32 60.43 75.68 -2.60
CA SER A 32 60.74 75.36 -1.21
C SER A 32 60.82 76.63 -0.39
N GLU A 33 59.97 76.74 0.62
CA GLU A 33 59.93 77.88 1.53
C GLU A 33 60.43 77.45 2.92
N THR A 34 61.33 78.23 3.49
CA THR A 34 61.80 78.05 4.87
C THR A 34 61.54 79.31 5.65
N VAL A 35 60.60 79.24 6.59
CA VAL A 35 60.27 80.34 7.49
C VAL A 35 61.17 80.24 8.71
N TYR A 36 62.17 81.11 8.80
CA TYR A 36 63.00 81.23 9.99
C TYR A 36 62.34 82.16 10.99
N VAL A 37 62.07 81.64 12.19
CA VAL A 37 61.44 82.39 13.28
C VAL A 37 62.38 82.41 14.47
N ILE A 38 62.64 83.59 15.03
CA ILE A 38 63.34 83.73 16.30
C ILE A 38 62.32 84.18 17.34
N LYS A 39 62.08 83.35 18.36
CA LYS A 39 61.21 83.67 19.50
C LYS A 39 62.06 83.87 20.75
N ASN A 40 61.81 84.95 21.48
CA ASN A 40 62.41 85.18 22.80
C ASN A 40 61.29 85.43 23.81
N ASN A 41 61.25 84.67 24.91
CA ASN A 41 60.20 84.78 25.94
C ASN A 41 58.77 84.69 25.36
N GLY A 42 58.55 83.85 24.34
CA GLY A 42 57.24 83.66 23.71
C GLY A 42 56.86 84.70 22.64
N GLU A 43 57.63 85.78 22.47
CA GLU A 43 57.36 86.79 21.44
C GLU A 43 58.26 86.59 20.20
N ILE A 44 57.68 86.69 19.00
CA ILE A 44 58.41 86.66 17.73
C ILE A 44 59.24 87.95 17.61
N ARG A 45 60.56 87.79 17.52
CA ARG A 45 61.52 88.91 17.34
C ARG A 45 61.94 89.09 15.90
N ASP A 46 62.01 88.00 15.16
CA ASP A 46 62.33 88.02 13.74
C ASP A 46 61.58 86.90 13.03
N LYS A 47 61.03 87.20 11.84
CA LYS A 47 60.40 86.24 10.95
C LYS A 47 60.87 86.52 9.53
N THR A 48 61.72 85.65 9.01
CA THR A 48 62.31 85.77 7.69
C THR A 48 61.95 84.54 6.88
N VAL A 49 61.34 84.73 5.71
CA VAL A 49 61.03 83.62 4.81
C VAL A 49 62.08 83.59 3.72
N SER A 50 62.74 82.44 3.58
CA SER A 50 63.64 82.15 2.47
C SER A 50 62.90 81.24 1.48
N VAL A 51 62.93 81.62 0.21
CA VAL A 51 62.31 80.86 -0.87
C VAL A 51 63.39 80.41 -1.84
N TRP A 52 63.31 79.13 -2.20
CA TRP A 52 64.11 78.51 -3.26
C TRP A 52 63.17 77.98 -4.34
N LEU A 53 63.30 78.52 -5.55
CA LEU A 53 62.67 77.97 -6.75
C LEU A 53 63.70 77.13 -7.51
N ASN A 54 63.33 75.90 -7.84
CA ASN A 54 64.15 74.98 -8.62
C ASN A 54 63.33 74.36 -9.75
N SER A 55 63.92 74.27 -10.95
CA SER A 55 63.31 73.62 -12.12
C SER A 55 64.37 72.91 -12.96
N GLU A 56 63.97 71.91 -13.74
CA GLU A 56 64.85 71.29 -14.75
C GLU A 56 65.10 72.22 -15.95
N GLU A 57 64.22 73.18 -16.21
CA GLU A 57 64.28 74.19 -17.28
C GLU A 57 64.53 75.61 -16.73
N ASN A 58 64.81 76.58 -17.61
CA ASN A 58 64.97 77.98 -17.22
C ASN A 58 63.65 78.53 -16.65
N ILE A 59 63.73 79.18 -15.49
CA ILE A 59 62.55 79.65 -14.75
C ILE A 59 62.02 80.95 -15.41
N ARG A 60 60.93 80.80 -16.18
CA ARG A 60 60.13 81.89 -16.75
C ARG A 60 58.70 81.80 -16.24
N THR A 61 58.40 82.44 -15.11
CA THR A 61 57.13 82.24 -14.40
C THR A 61 56.77 83.42 -13.49
N LYS A 62 55.57 83.37 -12.89
CA LYS A 62 55.16 84.27 -11.82
C LYS A 62 55.07 83.51 -10.52
N ASP A 63 55.87 83.91 -9.55
CA ASP A 63 55.83 83.32 -8.22
C ASP A 63 54.95 84.17 -7.30
N ARG A 64 53.87 83.57 -6.78
CA ARG A 64 52.99 84.23 -5.82
C ARG A 64 53.73 84.45 -4.51
N THR A 65 53.62 85.65 -3.95
CA THR A 65 54.30 85.98 -2.69
C THR A 65 53.48 86.98 -1.87
N ASN A 66 53.60 86.86 -0.55
CA ASN A 66 53.15 87.86 0.42
C ASN A 66 54.33 88.56 1.10
N LEU A 67 55.55 88.40 0.55
CA LEU A 67 56.75 88.90 1.18
C LEU A 67 56.95 90.39 0.93
N GLU A 68 57.42 91.07 1.97
CA GLU A 68 57.88 92.46 1.97
C GLU A 68 59.41 92.48 2.15
N ASP A 69 60.07 93.59 1.81
CA ASP A 69 61.52 93.76 1.90
C ASP A 69 62.34 92.65 1.22
N ILE A 70 61.92 92.28 0.00
CA ILE A 70 62.46 91.14 -0.73
C ILE A 70 63.90 91.40 -1.20
N LYS A 71 64.79 90.44 -0.96
CA LYS A 71 66.19 90.45 -1.37
C LYS A 71 66.54 89.19 -2.15
N ASN A 72 67.24 89.36 -3.27
CA ASN A 72 67.87 88.24 -3.96
C ASN A 72 69.07 87.77 -3.11
N LEU A 73 69.25 86.46 -2.97
CA LEU A 73 70.33 85.88 -2.16
C LEU A 73 71.60 85.60 -2.97
N LYS A 74 71.53 85.68 -4.30
CA LYS A 74 72.66 85.42 -5.21
C LYS A 74 73.13 86.66 -5.99
N THR A 75 72.28 87.68 -6.14
CA THR A 75 72.58 88.92 -6.88
C THR A 75 72.24 90.14 -6.03
N ASP A 76 72.83 91.30 -6.37
CA ASP A 76 72.50 92.58 -5.72
C ASP A 76 71.26 93.26 -6.35
N GLU A 77 70.50 92.55 -7.19
CA GLU A 77 69.32 93.07 -7.87
C GLU A 77 68.14 93.24 -6.92
N LYS A 78 67.47 94.39 -7.00
CA LYS A 78 66.22 94.63 -6.26
C LYS A 78 65.08 93.86 -6.92
N ILE A 79 64.31 93.14 -6.11
CA ILE A 79 63.12 92.40 -6.53
C ILE A 79 61.89 93.19 -6.08
N ASP A 80 61.06 93.62 -7.03
CA ASP A 80 59.78 94.26 -6.75
C ASP A 80 58.62 93.28 -6.92
N SER A 81 57.76 93.15 -5.90
CA SER A 81 56.50 92.41 -6.03
C SER A 81 55.39 93.32 -6.57
N LYS A 82 54.74 92.92 -7.67
CA LYS A 82 53.59 93.65 -8.24
C LYS A 82 52.32 92.80 -8.10
N GLY A 83 51.34 93.29 -7.35
CA GLY A 83 50.05 92.60 -7.18
C GLY A 83 50.13 91.26 -6.46
N GLY A 84 51.12 91.06 -5.58
CA GLY A 84 51.33 89.80 -4.86
C GLY A 84 52.07 88.72 -5.67
N PHE A 85 52.75 89.10 -6.75
CA PHE A 85 53.59 88.20 -7.55
C PHE A 85 54.98 88.81 -7.78
N ILE A 86 55.98 87.94 -7.87
CA ILE A 86 57.31 88.22 -8.39
C ILE A 86 57.38 87.61 -9.79
N GLU A 87 57.73 88.41 -10.80
CA GLU A 87 57.96 87.90 -12.16
C GLU A 87 59.42 87.49 -12.30
N TRP A 88 59.63 86.22 -12.65
CA TRP A 88 60.95 85.66 -12.93
C TRP A 88 61.03 85.40 -14.45
N ASP A 89 61.96 86.07 -15.12
CA ASP A 89 62.31 85.82 -16.53
C ASP A 89 63.83 85.70 -16.63
N GLU A 90 64.36 84.66 -15.96
CA GLU A 90 65.80 84.43 -15.87
C GLU A 90 66.19 83.12 -16.56
N ASP A 91 67.31 83.12 -17.28
CA ASP A 91 67.93 81.90 -17.83
C ASP A 91 68.66 81.10 -16.72
N LYS A 92 67.96 80.86 -15.61
CA LYS A 92 68.46 80.14 -14.42
C LYS A 92 67.47 79.07 -13.99
N LYS A 93 68.04 77.96 -13.51
CA LYS A 93 67.30 76.81 -12.96
C LYS A 93 67.06 76.89 -11.45
N ASP A 94 67.72 77.85 -10.79
CA ASP A 94 67.79 77.98 -9.33
C ASP A 94 67.74 79.45 -8.90
N ILE A 95 66.62 79.85 -8.30
CA ILE A 95 66.39 81.21 -7.80
C ILE A 95 66.24 81.16 -6.28
N TYR A 96 66.97 82.02 -5.58
CA TYR A 96 66.94 82.12 -4.12
C TYR A 96 66.68 83.56 -3.73
N TYR A 97 65.63 83.77 -2.95
CA TYR A 97 65.29 85.09 -2.44
C TYR A 97 64.75 84.98 -1.02
N GLN A 98 64.72 86.08 -0.29
CA GLN A 98 64.16 86.12 1.07
C GLN A 98 63.42 87.43 1.32
N GLY A 99 62.49 87.43 2.26
CA GLY A 99 61.75 88.63 2.69
C GLY A 99 61.11 88.45 4.07
N LYS A 100 60.37 89.46 4.49
CA LYS A 100 59.53 89.47 5.71
C LYS A 100 58.09 89.13 5.34
N SER A 101 57.34 88.53 6.25
CA SER A 101 55.92 88.20 6.05
C SER A 101 55.13 88.56 7.30
N GLU A 102 53.89 89.02 7.15
CA GLU A 102 52.98 89.25 8.27
C GLU A 102 52.03 88.05 8.52
N LYS A 103 52.06 86.97 7.70
CA LYS A 103 51.21 85.77 7.90
C LYS A 103 51.47 85.13 9.26
N ASP A 104 50.41 84.77 9.98
CA ASP A 104 50.52 84.05 11.26
C ASP A 104 51.11 82.65 11.08
N LEU A 105 51.71 82.13 12.15
CA LEU A 105 52.24 80.76 12.14
C LEU A 105 51.09 79.76 12.32
N PRO A 106 50.98 78.72 11.47
CA PRO A 106 49.90 77.74 11.51
C PRO A 106 49.93 76.87 12.78
N ILE A 107 51.13 76.65 13.31
CA ILE A 107 51.37 75.95 14.57
C ILE A 107 52.04 76.91 15.54
N ASP A 108 51.53 76.94 16.76
CA ASP A 108 52.11 77.73 17.85
C ASP A 108 52.82 76.82 18.84
N VAL A 109 54.15 76.89 18.84
CA VAL A 109 55.00 76.11 19.75
C VAL A 109 55.34 76.93 20.99
N ASN A 110 54.98 76.38 22.14
CA ASN A 110 55.16 76.97 23.45
C ASN A 110 56.10 76.10 24.29
N ILE A 111 57.07 76.74 24.95
CA ILE A 111 57.99 76.07 25.86
C ILE A 111 57.87 76.73 27.23
N LYS A 112 57.43 75.95 28.22
CA LYS A 112 57.34 76.38 29.61
C LYS A 112 58.40 75.71 30.44
N TYR A 113 58.96 76.45 31.39
CA TYR A 113 60.01 75.97 32.28
C TYR A 113 59.53 76.05 33.72
N PHE A 114 59.78 74.98 34.48
CA PHE A 114 59.45 74.90 35.89
C PHE A 114 60.70 74.46 36.66
N LEU A 115 61.18 75.27 37.61
CA LEU A 115 62.25 74.86 38.52
C LEU A 115 61.64 74.58 39.89
N ASP A 116 61.88 73.38 40.42
CA ASP A 116 61.33 72.91 41.69
C ASP A 116 59.80 73.10 41.77
N GLY A 117 59.10 72.87 40.65
CA GLY A 117 57.65 72.99 40.53
C GLY A 117 57.10 74.40 40.35
N LYS A 118 57.93 75.45 40.30
CA LYS A 118 57.50 76.84 40.03
C LYS A 118 57.80 77.23 38.59
N GLU A 119 56.78 77.71 37.88
CA GLU A 119 56.93 78.26 36.53
C GLU A 119 57.84 79.49 36.55
N MET A 120 58.81 79.54 35.63
CA MET A 120 59.75 80.65 35.51
C MET A 120 60.03 80.97 34.03
N LYS A 121 60.48 82.20 33.76
CA LYS A 121 60.94 82.57 32.42
C LYS A 121 62.31 81.95 32.14
N SER A 122 62.57 81.60 30.87
CA SER A 122 63.86 81.06 30.42
C SER A 122 65.05 81.90 30.93
N SER A 123 64.97 83.23 30.81
CA SER A 123 66.01 84.16 31.28
C SER A 123 66.27 84.14 32.80
N GLU A 124 65.29 83.73 33.60
CA GLU A 124 65.37 83.69 35.07
C GLU A 124 66.00 82.41 35.60
N LEU A 125 66.19 81.41 34.74
CA LEU A 125 66.85 80.14 35.09
C LEU A 125 68.37 80.26 35.16
N LYS A 126 68.94 81.36 34.62
CA LYS A 126 70.38 81.54 34.52
C LYS A 126 71.06 81.45 35.89
N GLY A 127 72.01 80.52 36.01
CA GLY A 127 72.80 80.25 37.21
C GLY A 127 72.04 79.53 38.34
N LYS A 128 70.80 79.10 38.10
CA LYS A 128 70.01 78.37 39.10
C LYS A 128 70.31 76.87 39.07
N SER A 129 70.08 76.22 40.21
CA SER A 129 70.22 74.76 40.36
C SER A 129 68.96 74.20 41.01
N GLY A 130 68.54 73.00 40.65
CA GLY A 130 67.30 72.38 41.12
C GLY A 130 66.75 71.37 40.12
N HIS A 131 65.51 70.92 40.33
CA HIS A 131 64.83 70.03 39.40
C HIS A 131 64.09 70.84 38.33
N LEU A 132 64.55 70.75 37.09
CA LEU A 132 64.00 71.47 35.94
C LEU A 132 63.06 70.57 35.14
N LYS A 133 61.82 71.01 34.99
CA LYS A 133 60.85 70.46 34.06
C LYS A 133 60.64 71.43 32.89
N ILE A 134 60.73 70.91 31.68
CA ILE A 134 60.48 71.62 30.42
C ILE A 134 59.25 70.98 29.77
N GLU A 135 58.22 71.78 29.54
CA GLU A 135 57.02 71.36 28.84
C GLU A 135 57.01 72.01 27.45
N ILE A 136 57.00 71.18 26.42
CA ILE A 136 56.91 71.61 25.02
C ILE A 136 55.51 71.26 24.55
N SER A 137 54.74 72.25 24.13
CA SER A 137 53.42 72.06 23.53
C SER A 137 53.32 72.73 22.18
N ALA A 138 52.51 72.14 21.30
CA ALA A 138 52.20 72.66 19.99
C ALA A 138 50.68 72.75 19.83
N GLU A 139 50.18 73.92 19.49
CA GLU A 139 48.77 74.16 19.19
C GLU A 139 48.59 74.35 17.69
N ASN A 140 47.65 73.61 17.11
CA ASN A 140 47.32 73.72 15.69
C ASN A 140 46.15 74.69 15.50
N LYS A 141 46.40 75.77 14.76
CA LYS A 141 45.40 76.82 14.48
C LYS A 141 44.66 76.58 13.16
N GLU A 142 45.15 75.68 12.33
CA GLU A 142 44.61 75.40 10.99
C GLU A 142 43.65 74.22 11.02
N PHE A 143 42.36 74.49 10.76
CA PHE A 143 41.33 73.46 10.66
C PHE A 143 40.23 73.87 9.67
N ALA A 144 39.51 72.86 9.14
CA ALA A 144 38.24 73.05 8.44
C ALA A 144 37.10 72.35 9.19
N VAL A 145 35.90 72.90 9.09
CA VAL A 145 34.68 72.22 9.56
C VAL A 145 34.09 71.44 8.39
N LYS A 146 34.13 70.11 8.47
CA LYS A 146 33.59 69.22 7.44
C LYS A 146 32.49 68.35 8.04
N LYS A 147 31.49 68.04 7.22
CA LYS A 147 30.48 67.05 7.57
C LYS A 147 31.06 65.65 7.31
N ILE A 148 31.39 64.93 8.37
CA ILE A 148 31.97 63.58 8.36
C ILE A 148 30.99 62.65 9.06
N GLY A 149 30.62 61.54 8.43
CA GLY A 149 29.66 60.60 9.03
C GLY A 149 28.33 61.26 9.43
N GLY A 150 27.91 62.30 8.68
CA GLY A 150 26.69 63.06 8.96
C GLY A 150 26.78 64.15 10.04
N LYS A 151 27.90 64.28 10.76
CA LYS A 151 28.12 65.28 11.82
C LYS A 151 29.16 66.31 11.41
N ASN A 152 29.02 67.55 11.88
CA ASN A 152 30.06 68.58 11.68
C ASN A 152 31.23 68.29 12.62
N LYS A 153 32.39 67.94 12.07
CA LYS A 153 33.65 67.73 12.80
C LYS A 153 34.66 68.80 12.39
N LYS A 154 35.51 69.22 13.33
CA LYS A 154 36.70 70.04 13.03
C LYS A 154 37.80 69.07 12.61
N ILE A 155 38.32 69.23 11.40
CA ILE A 155 39.45 68.47 10.89
C ILE A 155 40.64 69.41 10.81
N TYR A 156 41.67 69.12 11.60
CA TYR A 156 42.90 69.89 11.68
C TYR A 156 43.83 69.52 10.52
N ALA A 157 44.51 70.52 9.97
CA ALA A 157 45.55 70.33 8.97
C ALA A 157 46.72 69.54 9.59
N PRO A 158 47.23 68.48 8.95
CA PRO A 158 48.19 67.61 9.61
C PRO A 158 49.60 68.21 9.61
N TYR A 159 50.11 68.58 10.79
CA TYR A 159 51.48 69.06 10.97
C TYR A 159 52.29 68.13 11.86
N THR A 160 53.59 68.05 11.59
CA THR A 160 54.59 67.43 12.47
C THR A 160 55.50 68.51 13.02
N VAL A 161 55.71 68.49 14.33
CA VAL A 161 56.61 69.39 15.05
C VAL A 161 57.75 68.56 15.63
N LEU A 162 58.97 68.83 15.18
CA LEU A 162 60.18 68.22 15.67
C LEU A 162 60.97 69.24 16.49
N SER A 163 61.10 69.04 17.79
CA SER A 163 61.92 69.88 18.67
C SER A 163 63.21 69.19 19.05
N ALA A 164 64.34 69.91 19.00
CA ALA A 164 65.64 69.44 19.45
C ALA A 164 66.27 70.43 20.43
N MET A 165 66.68 69.92 21.59
CA MET A 165 67.36 70.65 22.65
C MET A 165 68.64 69.92 23.02
N SER A 166 69.76 70.65 23.14
CA SER A 166 71.07 70.07 23.49
C SER A 166 71.51 70.58 24.85
N PHE A 167 71.65 69.67 25.80
CA PHE A 167 72.07 69.96 27.17
C PHE A 167 73.52 69.53 27.40
N ASP A 168 74.28 70.31 28.17
CA ASP A 168 75.62 69.90 28.62
C ASP A 168 75.47 68.95 29.82
N SER A 169 76.05 67.75 29.72
CA SER A 169 75.93 66.69 30.72
C SER A 169 76.60 67.00 32.07
N GLU A 170 77.46 68.03 32.14
CA GLU A 170 78.02 68.52 33.41
C GLU A 170 77.05 69.49 34.12
N ILE A 171 76.10 70.08 33.38
CA ILE A 171 75.15 71.10 33.86
C ILE A 171 73.76 70.51 34.07
N ALA A 172 73.30 69.64 33.17
CA ALA A 172 72.02 68.94 33.27
C ALA A 172 72.28 67.43 33.29
N TYR A 173 71.79 66.75 34.32
CA TYR A 173 71.96 65.31 34.52
C TYR A 173 70.62 64.69 34.96
N ASN A 174 70.52 63.36 34.89
CA ASN A 174 69.26 62.63 35.13
C ASN A 174 68.12 63.06 34.19
N ILE A 175 68.40 63.23 32.89
CA ILE A 175 67.38 63.62 31.92
C ILE A 175 66.40 62.46 31.71
N GLU A 176 65.15 62.66 32.09
CA GLU A 176 64.02 61.78 31.83
C GLU A 176 63.07 62.42 30.82
N ALA A 177 62.83 61.73 29.71
CA ALA A 177 61.95 62.22 28.65
C ALA A 177 61.12 61.04 28.11
N LYS A 178 59.92 60.84 28.66
CA LYS A 178 59.09 59.66 28.40
C LYS A 178 58.62 59.57 26.95
N ASP A 179 58.32 60.71 26.35
CA ASP A 179 57.74 60.82 25.01
C ASP A 179 58.71 61.52 24.05
N SER A 180 60.01 61.36 24.29
CA SER A 180 61.08 61.98 23.52
C SER A 180 62.29 61.05 23.48
N LYS A 181 63.13 61.23 22.47
CA LYS A 181 64.36 60.44 22.32
C LYS A 181 65.55 61.21 22.87
N VAL A 182 66.25 60.62 23.84
CA VAL A 182 67.50 61.17 24.37
C VAL A 182 68.69 60.48 23.69
N VAL A 183 69.59 61.28 23.14
CA VAL A 183 70.79 60.79 22.45
C VAL A 183 72.02 61.45 23.07
N LYS A 184 72.99 60.63 23.49
CA LYS A 184 74.25 61.11 24.08
C LYS A 184 75.31 61.31 22.99
N ASP A 185 75.81 62.54 22.85
CA ASP A 185 76.89 62.90 21.94
C ASP A 185 78.04 63.58 22.72
N GLY A 186 79.04 62.77 23.10
CA GLY A 186 80.21 63.23 23.84
C GLY A 186 79.84 63.80 25.22
N LYS A 187 79.99 65.13 25.37
CA LYS A 187 79.65 65.87 26.60
C LYS A 187 78.21 66.39 26.63
N ASN A 188 77.41 66.10 25.60
CA ASN A 188 76.05 66.62 25.50
C ASN A 188 75.01 65.52 25.41
N GLU A 189 73.82 65.83 25.88
CA GLU A 189 72.64 65.00 25.71
C GLU A 189 71.61 65.79 24.90
N ILE A 190 71.24 65.25 23.74
CA ILE A 190 70.28 65.86 22.81
C ILE A 190 68.94 65.18 23.04
N VAL A 191 67.93 65.96 23.39
CA VAL A 191 66.55 65.50 23.51
C VAL A 191 65.80 65.91 22.25
N THR A 192 65.20 64.93 21.57
CA THR A 192 64.38 65.14 20.38
C THR A 192 62.94 64.72 20.64
N THR A 193 62.01 65.64 20.40
CA THR A 193 60.57 65.46 20.62
C THR A 193 59.83 65.55 19.28
N VAL A 194 58.88 64.64 19.04
CA VAL A 194 57.95 64.70 17.90
C VAL A 194 56.54 64.93 18.44
N LEU A 195 55.86 65.97 17.96
CA LEU A 195 54.46 66.26 18.24
C LEU A 195 53.66 66.30 16.93
N THR A 196 52.39 65.92 16.98
CA THR A 196 51.47 65.90 15.84
C THR A 196 50.16 66.61 16.19
N PRO A 197 50.20 67.95 16.37
CA PRO A 197 49.08 68.70 16.91
C PRO A 197 47.86 68.64 15.98
N GLY A 198 46.70 68.28 16.55
CA GLY A 198 45.43 68.17 15.80
C GLY A 198 45.10 66.77 15.27
N LEU A 199 46.07 65.84 15.21
CA LEU A 199 45.81 64.47 14.72
C LEU A 199 44.94 63.67 15.68
N ARG A 200 45.09 63.91 16.99
CA ARG A 200 44.31 63.20 18.01
C ARG A 200 42.82 63.57 17.92
N GLU A 201 42.54 64.83 17.68
CA GLU A 201 41.20 65.38 17.52
C GLU A 201 40.53 64.86 16.24
N ASN A 202 41.32 64.66 15.18
CA ASN A 202 40.81 64.12 13.92
C ASN A 202 40.26 62.70 14.07
N PHE A 203 40.77 61.86 14.97
CA PHE A 203 40.39 60.44 15.07
C PHE A 203 39.72 60.02 16.40
N GLU A 204 39.33 60.97 17.27
CA GLU A 204 38.82 60.77 18.64
C GLU A 204 37.61 59.81 18.77
N ASN A 205 36.92 59.49 17.68
CA ASN A 205 35.74 58.59 17.67
C ASN A 205 35.83 57.47 16.62
N ILE A 206 37.03 57.18 16.12
CA ILE A 206 37.26 56.17 15.07
C ILE A 206 38.41 55.23 15.44
N LEU A 207 39.44 55.76 16.10
CA LEU A 207 40.56 54.95 16.59
C LEU A 207 40.42 54.69 18.08
N GLU A 208 40.89 53.52 18.50
CA GLU A 208 40.92 53.17 19.92
C GLU A 208 41.95 54.04 20.67
N GLU A 209 41.69 54.32 21.95
CA GLU A 209 42.51 55.17 22.81
C GLU A 209 44.01 54.82 22.75
N ARG A 210 44.34 53.53 22.70
CA ARG A 210 45.72 53.03 22.60
C ARG A 210 46.41 53.43 21.29
N GLN A 211 45.68 53.49 20.18
CA GLN A 211 46.21 53.94 18.88
C GLN A 211 46.44 55.45 18.86
N MET A 212 45.67 56.18 19.70
CA MET A 212 45.73 57.64 19.81
C MET A 212 46.86 58.15 20.70
N GLU A 213 47.51 57.28 21.47
CA GLU A 213 48.66 57.65 22.33
C GLU A 213 49.84 58.21 21.52
N GLU A 214 50.00 57.80 20.26
CA GLU A 214 51.05 58.29 19.36
C GLU A 214 50.79 59.72 18.86
N PHE A 215 49.53 60.18 18.89
CA PHE A 215 49.17 61.53 18.46
C PHE A 215 49.20 62.50 19.65
N ARG A 216 50.35 63.19 19.80
CA ARG A 216 50.61 64.04 20.97
C ARG A 216 50.70 65.50 20.59
N ASN A 217 50.09 66.35 21.42
CA ASN A 217 50.15 67.82 21.28
C ASN A 217 51.20 68.44 22.22
N SER A 218 51.69 67.68 23.21
CA SER A 218 52.72 68.13 24.15
C SER A 218 53.62 66.99 24.61
N SER A 219 54.79 67.35 25.14
CA SER A 219 55.76 66.44 25.77
C SER A 219 56.43 67.14 26.93
N THR A 220 56.92 66.35 27.88
CA THR A 220 57.62 66.82 29.08
C THR A 220 59.02 66.21 29.13
N ILE A 221 60.00 67.05 29.45
CA ILE A 221 61.39 66.68 29.71
C ILE A 221 61.71 67.12 31.14
N GLU A 222 62.16 66.19 31.99
CA GLU A 222 62.55 66.46 33.38
C GLU A 222 64.04 66.17 33.55
N MET A 223 64.73 66.98 34.36
CA MET A 223 66.16 66.83 34.60
C MET A 223 66.58 67.55 35.89
N ASP A 224 67.72 67.17 36.45
CA ASP A 224 68.37 67.94 37.51
C ASP A 224 69.42 68.86 36.89
N VAL A 225 69.42 70.14 37.30
CA VAL A 225 70.33 71.15 36.76
C VAL A 225 71.20 71.78 37.83
N LYS A 226 72.43 72.13 37.48
CA LYS A 226 73.40 72.84 38.31
C LYS A 226 74.04 73.99 37.54
N ASP A 227 73.92 75.20 38.08
CA ASP A 227 74.39 76.44 37.43
C ASP A 227 73.87 76.56 35.99
N TYR A 228 72.54 76.40 35.83
CA TYR A 228 71.91 76.21 34.54
C TYR A 228 72.05 77.43 33.63
N GLU A 229 72.50 77.20 32.40
CA GLU A 229 72.49 78.21 31.34
C GLU A 229 71.34 77.90 30.38
N PRO A 230 70.40 78.84 30.16
CA PRO A 230 69.30 78.65 29.24
C PRO A 230 69.79 78.32 27.84
N ILE A 231 69.35 77.17 27.33
CA ILE A 231 69.68 76.69 26.00
C ILE A 231 68.62 77.10 24.98
N GLU A 232 68.99 77.07 23.71
CA GLU A 232 68.08 77.36 22.62
C GLU A 232 67.40 76.06 22.16
N ALA A 233 66.08 76.10 21.97
CA ALA A 233 65.36 75.03 21.32
C ALA A 233 65.29 75.29 19.81
N TYR A 234 65.60 74.27 19.02
CA TYR A 234 65.44 74.29 17.56
C TYR A 234 64.22 73.45 17.20
N VAL A 235 63.22 74.08 16.63
CA VAL A 235 61.95 73.44 16.28
C VAL A 235 61.74 73.49 14.78
N VAL A 236 61.41 72.35 14.17
CA VAL A 236 61.01 72.25 12.78
C VAL A 236 59.55 71.88 12.72
N ILE A 237 58.74 72.68 12.02
CA ILE A 237 57.32 72.42 11.81
C ILE A 237 57.12 72.21 10.32
N SER A 238 56.47 71.11 9.94
CA SER A 238 56.20 70.79 8.54
C SER A 238 54.96 69.91 8.40
N ASN A 239 54.19 70.11 7.33
CA ASN A 239 53.13 69.21 6.89
C ASN A 239 53.51 68.41 5.64
N GLU A 240 54.77 68.48 5.20
CA GLU A 240 55.25 67.87 3.94
C GLU A 240 54.97 66.36 3.89
N LEU A 241 54.96 65.68 5.04
CA LEU A 241 54.68 64.24 5.17
C LEU A 241 53.26 63.86 4.67
N PHE A 242 52.33 64.81 4.63
CA PHE A 242 50.90 64.56 4.36
C PHE A 242 50.40 65.12 3.02
N GLN A 243 51.29 65.73 2.23
CA GLN A 243 50.93 66.36 0.95
C GLN A 243 50.82 65.37 -0.22
N ASN A 244 51.36 64.16 -0.09
CA ASN A 244 51.26 63.13 -1.12
C ASN A 244 49.86 62.50 -1.15
N LYS A 245 49.37 62.11 -2.35
CA LYS A 245 48.07 61.43 -2.49
C LYS A 245 48.16 60.04 -1.86
N LEU A 246 47.37 59.79 -0.81
CA LEU A 246 47.19 58.45 -0.25
C LEU A 246 46.17 57.69 -1.10
N ASP A 247 46.48 56.45 -1.50
CA ASP A 247 45.55 55.59 -2.25
C ASP A 247 44.60 54.86 -1.27
N ILE A 248 43.45 55.47 -1.00
CA ILE A 248 42.45 54.99 -0.02
C ILE A 248 41.14 54.56 -0.73
N GLU A 249 41.11 54.57 -2.08
CA GLU A 249 39.94 54.18 -2.86
C GLU A 249 39.59 52.68 -2.71
N SER A 250 40.53 51.84 -2.27
CA SER A 250 40.30 50.42 -2.00
C SER A 250 39.40 50.15 -0.78
N ILE A 251 39.20 51.15 0.09
CA ILE A 251 38.41 50.98 1.32
C ILE A 251 36.91 50.83 1.03
N ASP A 252 36.36 51.62 0.09
CA ASP A 252 34.95 51.54 -0.27
C ASP A 252 34.64 50.18 -0.92
N LYS A 253 35.52 49.70 -1.81
CA LYS A 253 35.42 48.37 -2.43
C LYS A 253 35.48 47.23 -1.41
N LEU A 254 36.33 47.37 -0.38
CA LEU A 254 36.41 46.40 0.70
C LEU A 254 35.09 46.34 1.48
N ARG A 255 34.52 47.50 1.81
CA ARG A 255 33.26 47.59 2.55
C ARG A 255 32.10 46.99 1.76
N ASP A 256 31.98 47.35 0.49
CA ASP A 256 30.92 46.83 -0.38
C ASP A 256 31.07 45.31 -0.59
N GLY A 257 32.31 44.82 -0.77
CA GLY A 257 32.57 43.38 -0.87
C GLY A 257 32.20 42.60 0.39
N VAL A 258 32.41 43.18 1.59
CA VAL A 258 32.00 42.55 2.86
C VAL A 258 30.47 42.50 2.98
N ARG A 259 29.75 43.55 2.57
CA ARG A 259 28.28 43.55 2.55
C ARG A 259 27.71 42.55 1.56
N GLU A 260 28.28 42.47 0.36
CA GLU A 260 27.87 41.47 -0.63
C GLU A 260 28.10 40.04 -0.12
N LEU A 261 29.24 39.81 0.57
CA LEU A 261 29.53 38.54 1.22
C LEU A 261 28.51 38.21 2.33
N GLU A 262 28.10 39.19 3.13
CA GLU A 262 27.05 39.04 4.15
C GLU A 262 25.71 38.62 3.53
N ASP A 263 25.25 39.37 2.52
CA ASP A 263 23.99 39.11 1.82
C ASP A 263 23.97 37.72 1.17
N ASN A 264 25.05 37.37 0.47
CA ASN A 264 25.16 36.07 -0.21
C ASN A 264 25.25 34.92 0.80
N SER A 265 25.88 35.15 1.95
CA SER A 265 25.94 34.14 3.01
C SER A 265 24.59 33.97 3.71
N GLN A 266 23.80 35.03 3.87
CA GLN A 266 22.42 34.93 4.36
C GLN A 266 21.55 34.09 3.41
N LYS A 267 21.66 34.35 2.09
CA LYS A 267 20.95 33.54 1.08
C LYS A 267 21.33 32.07 1.16
N LEU A 268 22.61 31.76 1.39
CA LEU A 268 23.08 30.38 1.53
C LEU A 268 22.53 29.71 2.81
N VAL A 269 22.48 30.44 3.93
CA VAL A 269 21.83 29.98 5.16
C VAL A 269 20.35 29.69 4.90
N ASP A 270 19.61 30.62 4.30
CA ASP A 270 18.18 30.45 4.01
C ASP A 270 17.92 29.25 3.09
N ALA A 271 18.77 29.06 2.06
CA ALA A 271 18.69 27.91 1.18
C ALA A 271 18.97 26.60 1.93
N SER A 272 19.95 26.56 2.83
CA SER A 272 20.26 25.38 3.65
C SER A 272 19.08 24.99 4.56
N VAL A 273 18.40 25.97 5.16
CA VAL A 273 17.21 25.74 6.00
C VAL A 273 16.05 25.20 5.17
N LYS A 274 15.81 25.74 3.96
CA LYS A 274 14.79 25.22 3.04
C LYS A 274 15.06 23.77 2.63
N LEU A 275 16.32 23.45 2.32
CA LEU A 275 16.72 22.08 1.97
C LEU A 275 16.50 21.12 3.15
N SER A 276 16.87 21.51 4.37
CA SER A 276 16.61 20.72 5.59
C SER A 276 15.11 20.45 5.81
N LYS A 277 14.24 21.45 5.59
CA LYS A 277 12.79 21.25 5.67
C LYS A 277 12.27 20.25 4.63
N ALA A 278 12.72 20.37 3.37
CA ALA A 278 12.33 19.46 2.31
C ALA A 278 12.77 18.01 2.60
N GLN A 279 13.95 17.82 3.18
CA GLN A 279 14.41 16.50 3.64
C GLN A 279 13.53 15.92 4.77
N GLY A 280 13.05 16.77 5.69
CA GLY A 280 12.08 16.36 6.70
C GLY A 280 10.74 15.88 6.10
N GLU A 281 10.26 16.54 5.05
CA GLU A 281 9.07 16.10 4.31
C GLU A 281 9.29 14.75 3.60
N LEU A 282 10.47 14.56 3.00
CA LEU A 282 10.87 13.27 2.41
C LEU A 282 10.89 12.14 3.45
N ASN A 283 11.49 12.38 4.62
CA ASN A 283 11.50 11.41 5.73
C ASN A 283 10.10 11.00 6.14
N ASN A 284 9.18 11.97 6.26
CA ASN A 284 7.78 11.69 6.57
C ASN A 284 7.09 10.85 5.48
N GLY A 285 7.43 11.07 4.22
CA GLY A 285 6.96 10.26 3.09
C GLY A 285 7.45 8.82 3.16
N ILE A 286 8.73 8.63 3.47
CA ILE A 286 9.36 7.30 3.62
C ILE A 286 8.74 6.54 4.81
N ALA A 287 8.52 7.20 5.95
CA ALA A 287 7.87 6.58 7.11
C ALA A 287 6.46 6.07 6.79
N LYS A 288 5.65 6.87 6.05
CA LYS A 288 4.33 6.43 5.58
C LYS A 288 4.41 5.24 4.62
N MET A 289 5.44 5.19 3.79
CA MET A 289 5.70 4.04 2.92
C MET A 289 6.01 2.79 3.74
N GLY A 290 6.81 2.92 4.82
CA GLY A 290 7.12 1.83 5.74
C GLY A 290 5.88 1.28 6.44
N ASP A 291 5.03 2.17 6.96
CA ASP A 291 3.72 1.79 7.53
C ASP A 291 2.83 1.06 6.51
N GLY A 292 2.82 1.53 5.26
CA GLY A 292 2.10 0.91 4.16
C GLY A 292 2.62 -0.49 3.81
N ALA A 293 3.95 -0.65 3.73
CA ALA A 293 4.59 -1.93 3.47
C ALA A 293 4.28 -2.95 4.58
N LYS A 294 4.30 -2.53 5.85
CA LYS A 294 3.96 -3.40 6.99
C LYS A 294 2.50 -3.85 6.98
N LYS A 295 1.55 -2.96 6.66
CA LYS A 295 0.13 -3.33 6.50
C LYS A 295 -0.07 -4.34 5.36
N LEU A 296 0.67 -4.17 4.27
CA LEU A 296 0.64 -5.08 3.14
C LEU A 296 1.22 -6.46 3.53
N GLU A 297 2.28 -6.47 4.33
CA GLU A 297 2.90 -7.69 4.89
C GLU A 297 1.89 -8.47 5.72
N ASP A 298 1.28 -7.82 6.74
CA ASP A 298 0.27 -8.41 7.61
C ASP A 298 -0.91 -8.99 6.81
N GLY A 299 -1.45 -8.22 5.86
CA GLY A 299 -2.57 -8.64 5.02
C GLY A 299 -2.22 -9.78 4.06
N SER A 300 -1.01 -9.78 3.50
CA SER A 300 -0.54 -10.85 2.61
C SER A 300 -0.28 -12.16 3.37
N LYS A 301 0.22 -12.06 4.61
CA LYS A 301 0.36 -13.20 5.51
C LYS A 301 -0.98 -13.80 5.89
N GLU A 302 -1.96 -12.98 6.27
CA GLU A 302 -3.31 -13.46 6.58
C GLU A 302 -3.93 -14.17 5.36
N LEU A 303 -3.78 -13.59 4.16
CA LEU A 303 -4.25 -14.20 2.92
C LEU A 303 -3.55 -15.55 2.64
N TYR A 304 -2.24 -15.65 2.89
CA TYR A 304 -1.50 -16.90 2.75
C TYR A 304 -2.01 -17.97 3.71
N ASP A 305 -2.18 -17.63 4.98
CA ASP A 305 -2.68 -18.54 6.02
C ASP A 305 -4.10 -19.03 5.66
N LYS A 306 -4.99 -18.11 5.25
CA LYS A 306 -6.36 -18.43 4.81
C LYS A 306 -6.40 -19.26 3.53
N SER A 307 -5.48 -19.05 2.59
CA SER A 307 -5.36 -19.89 1.41
C SER A 307 -4.93 -21.33 1.75
N GLY A 308 -4.14 -21.51 2.81
CA GLY A 308 -3.81 -22.83 3.36
C GLY A 308 -4.99 -23.51 4.04
N GLU A 309 -5.79 -22.77 4.81
CA GLU A 309 -7.06 -23.29 5.36
C GLU A 309 -8.01 -23.74 4.24
N LEU A 310 -8.10 -22.98 3.15
CA LEU A 310 -8.90 -23.32 1.98
C LEU A 310 -8.38 -24.60 1.29
N GLU A 311 -7.06 -24.72 1.11
CA GLU A 311 -6.43 -25.93 0.54
C GLU A 311 -6.75 -27.18 1.37
N ASN A 312 -6.63 -27.09 2.70
CA ASN A 312 -6.95 -28.19 3.62
C ASN A 312 -8.43 -28.57 3.57
N LYS A 313 -9.34 -27.58 3.52
CA LYS A 313 -10.78 -27.86 3.38
C LYS A 313 -11.11 -28.51 2.04
N PHE A 314 -10.39 -28.16 0.98
CA PHE A 314 -10.54 -28.82 -0.32
C PHE A 314 -10.10 -30.30 -0.26
N ASP A 315 -9.05 -30.63 0.50
CA ASP A 315 -8.67 -32.03 0.73
C ASP A 315 -9.77 -32.82 1.43
N GLU A 316 -10.36 -32.26 2.50
CA GLU A 316 -11.48 -32.90 3.20
C GLU A 316 -12.69 -33.14 2.27
N VAL A 317 -12.98 -32.18 1.37
CA VAL A 317 -14.06 -32.32 0.40
C VAL A 317 -13.72 -33.37 -0.64
N ILE A 318 -12.50 -33.35 -1.19
CA ILE A 318 -12.02 -34.34 -2.17
C ILE A 318 -12.16 -35.76 -1.61
N GLU A 319 -11.75 -36.00 -0.37
CA GLU A 319 -11.89 -37.31 0.27
C GLU A 319 -13.35 -37.77 0.37
N LYS A 320 -14.26 -36.86 0.72
CA LYS A 320 -15.69 -37.17 0.87
C LYS A 320 -16.40 -37.42 -0.46
N ILE A 321 -16.00 -36.74 -1.53
CA ILE A 321 -16.65 -36.89 -2.85
C ILE A 321 -16.05 -38.01 -3.70
N LYS A 322 -14.79 -38.40 -3.45
CA LYS A 322 -14.08 -39.45 -4.20
C LYS A 322 -14.87 -40.76 -4.36
N PRO A 323 -15.59 -41.29 -3.34
CA PRO A 323 -16.34 -42.53 -3.51
C PRO A 323 -17.72 -42.35 -4.17
N VAL A 324 -18.21 -41.11 -4.33
CA VAL A 324 -19.58 -40.84 -4.83
C VAL A 324 -19.82 -41.42 -6.24
N PRO A 325 -18.91 -41.30 -7.23
CA PRO A 325 -19.13 -41.91 -8.55
C PRO A 325 -19.25 -43.43 -8.52
N GLU A 326 -18.48 -44.09 -7.65
CA GLU A 326 -18.54 -45.54 -7.47
C GLU A 326 -19.89 -45.96 -6.85
N TYR A 327 -20.34 -45.24 -5.82
CA TYR A 327 -21.65 -45.49 -5.21
C TYR A 327 -22.79 -45.21 -6.18
N ALA A 328 -22.72 -44.12 -6.95
CA ALA A 328 -23.72 -43.81 -7.97
C ALA A 328 -23.80 -44.91 -9.05
N ALA A 329 -22.66 -45.47 -9.48
CA ALA A 329 -22.63 -46.60 -10.40
C ALA A 329 -23.24 -47.88 -9.81
N LYS A 330 -22.98 -48.18 -8.53
CA LYS A 330 -23.62 -49.30 -7.83
C LYS A 330 -25.13 -49.11 -7.69
N MET A 331 -25.59 -47.89 -7.44
CA MET A 331 -27.02 -47.58 -7.37
C MET A 331 -27.70 -47.68 -8.73
N ASP A 332 -27.11 -47.18 -9.82
CA ASP A 332 -27.59 -47.32 -11.21
C ASP A 332 -27.75 -48.81 -11.62
N ASP A 333 -26.74 -49.63 -11.33
CA ASP A 333 -26.80 -51.09 -11.56
C ASP A 333 -27.92 -51.75 -10.74
N GLY A 334 -28.04 -51.39 -9.46
CA GLY A 334 -29.11 -51.87 -8.60
C GLY A 334 -30.50 -51.46 -9.08
N GLY A 335 -30.69 -50.20 -9.49
CA GLY A 335 -31.93 -49.67 -10.05
C GLY A 335 -32.33 -50.37 -11.34
N SER A 336 -31.37 -50.58 -12.24
CA SER A 336 -31.57 -51.30 -13.51
C SER A 336 -32.00 -52.75 -13.29
N LYS A 337 -31.37 -53.45 -12.34
CA LYS A 337 -31.75 -54.82 -11.94
C LYS A 337 -33.15 -54.88 -11.34
N LEU A 338 -33.49 -53.90 -10.50
CA LEU A 338 -34.83 -53.79 -9.90
C LEU A 338 -35.91 -53.54 -10.97
N SER A 339 -35.69 -52.58 -11.87
CA SER A 339 -36.58 -52.29 -12.99
C SER A 339 -36.80 -53.53 -13.86
N THR A 340 -35.72 -54.22 -14.25
CA THR A 340 -35.79 -55.48 -15.02
C THR A 340 -36.58 -56.57 -14.29
N GLY A 341 -36.38 -56.72 -12.98
CA GLY A 341 -37.11 -57.68 -12.16
C GLY A 341 -38.60 -57.39 -12.10
N ILE A 342 -38.96 -56.11 -11.94
CA ILE A 342 -40.35 -55.65 -11.91
C ILE A 342 -41.02 -55.86 -13.27
N THR A 343 -40.36 -55.57 -14.39
CA THR A 343 -40.91 -55.82 -15.74
C THR A 343 -41.23 -57.31 -15.96
N LYS A 344 -40.32 -58.21 -15.57
CA LYS A 344 -40.58 -59.67 -15.65
C LYS A 344 -41.78 -60.10 -14.80
N TYR A 345 -41.92 -59.49 -13.63
CA TYR A 345 -43.06 -59.71 -12.75
C TYR A 345 -44.37 -59.22 -13.40
N THR A 346 -44.40 -58.01 -13.97
CA THR A 346 -45.61 -57.46 -14.60
C THR A 346 -46.04 -58.27 -15.83
N GLU A 347 -45.08 -58.78 -16.61
CA GLU A 347 -45.35 -59.71 -17.72
C GLU A 347 -46.01 -61.02 -17.24
N ALA A 348 -45.60 -61.53 -16.08
CA ALA A 348 -46.19 -62.73 -15.49
C ALA A 348 -47.63 -62.48 -14.99
N VAL A 349 -47.89 -61.31 -14.39
CA VAL A 349 -49.24 -60.89 -13.98
C VAL A 349 -50.16 -60.74 -15.19
N GLY A 350 -49.71 -60.14 -16.28
CA GLY A 350 -50.50 -60.03 -17.51
C GLY A 350 -50.90 -61.39 -18.08
N LYS A 351 -49.99 -62.38 -18.06
CA LYS A 351 -50.31 -63.77 -18.45
C LYS A 351 -51.32 -64.44 -17.50
N MET A 352 -51.23 -64.14 -16.20
CA MET A 352 -52.19 -64.63 -15.21
C MET A 352 -53.58 -64.02 -15.44
N ASN A 353 -53.65 -62.74 -15.79
CA ASN A 353 -54.89 -62.05 -16.14
C ASN A 353 -55.57 -62.70 -17.36
N GLU A 354 -54.81 -62.95 -18.43
CA GLU A 354 -55.33 -63.63 -19.64
C GLU A 354 -55.91 -65.02 -19.33
N ASN A 355 -55.22 -65.83 -18.52
CA ASN A 355 -55.68 -67.17 -18.17
C ASN A 355 -56.89 -67.16 -17.23
N THR A 356 -57.02 -66.13 -16.40
CA THR A 356 -58.19 -65.99 -15.52
C THR A 356 -59.45 -65.65 -16.32
N GLY A 357 -59.33 -64.88 -17.42
CA GLY A 357 -60.43 -64.67 -18.36
C GLY A 357 -60.98 -65.98 -18.95
N LYS A 358 -60.09 -66.93 -19.29
CA LYS A 358 -60.49 -68.28 -19.75
C LYS A 358 -61.20 -69.07 -18.65
N MET A 359 -60.81 -68.87 -17.40
CA MET A 359 -61.43 -69.52 -16.25
C MET A 359 -62.84 -68.98 -15.97
N VAL A 360 -63.06 -67.66 -16.10
CA VAL A 360 -64.40 -67.04 -16.02
C VAL A 360 -65.34 -67.65 -17.06
N GLU A 361 -64.87 -67.77 -18.31
CA GLU A 361 -65.65 -68.41 -19.37
C GLU A 361 -65.98 -69.89 -19.05
N GLY A 362 -65.00 -70.62 -18.52
CA GLY A 362 -65.18 -72.01 -18.11
C GLY A 362 -66.19 -72.18 -16.97
N ALA A 363 -66.13 -71.31 -15.96
CA ALA A 363 -67.07 -71.32 -14.84
C ALA A 363 -68.50 -71.00 -15.28
N GLY A 364 -68.69 -70.03 -16.17
CA GLY A 364 -70.00 -69.72 -16.76
C GLY A 364 -70.57 -70.89 -17.57
N LYS A 365 -69.75 -71.57 -18.38
CA LYS A 365 -70.15 -72.78 -19.10
C LYS A 365 -70.55 -73.91 -18.16
N LEU A 366 -69.83 -74.08 -17.05
CA LEU A 366 -70.11 -75.08 -16.03
C LEU A 366 -71.43 -74.79 -15.28
N ALA A 367 -71.68 -73.53 -14.91
CA ALA A 367 -72.93 -73.10 -14.29
C ALA A 367 -74.12 -73.26 -15.25
N GLN A 368 -73.93 -73.02 -16.56
CA GLN A 368 -74.95 -73.32 -17.56
C GLN A 368 -75.23 -74.83 -17.65
N GLY A 369 -74.19 -75.66 -17.77
CA GLY A 369 -74.34 -77.11 -17.86
C GLY A 369 -75.00 -77.73 -16.63
N SER A 370 -74.74 -77.21 -15.42
CA SER A 370 -75.40 -77.68 -14.19
C SER A 370 -76.89 -77.33 -14.14
N ARG A 371 -77.29 -76.17 -14.68
CA ARG A 371 -78.72 -75.80 -14.86
C ARG A 371 -79.42 -76.76 -15.82
N GLU A 372 -78.80 -77.04 -16.97
CA GLU A 372 -79.33 -77.98 -17.95
C GLU A 372 -79.47 -79.41 -17.36
N LEU A 373 -78.47 -79.86 -16.60
CA LEU A 373 -78.50 -81.14 -15.88
C LEU A 373 -79.63 -81.18 -14.83
N ASP A 374 -79.76 -80.13 -14.03
CA ASP A 374 -80.80 -80.01 -13.01
C ASP A 374 -82.20 -80.06 -13.62
N GLU A 375 -82.42 -79.38 -14.75
CA GLU A 375 -83.67 -79.46 -15.52
C GLU A 375 -83.93 -80.87 -16.06
N GLY A 376 -82.92 -81.53 -16.63
CA GLY A 376 -83.00 -82.90 -17.12
C GLY A 376 -83.38 -83.90 -16.02
N LEU A 377 -82.75 -83.81 -14.86
CA LEU A 377 -83.09 -84.62 -13.69
C LEU A 377 -84.49 -84.32 -13.12
N GLY A 378 -84.96 -83.08 -13.24
CA GLY A 378 -86.34 -82.72 -12.93
C GLY A 378 -87.35 -83.45 -13.83
N LYS A 379 -87.08 -83.48 -15.15
CA LYS A 379 -87.89 -84.25 -16.10
C LYS A 379 -87.86 -85.74 -15.80
N LEU A 380 -86.68 -86.29 -15.46
CA LEU A 380 -86.50 -87.68 -15.09
C LEU A 380 -87.34 -88.05 -13.85
N LYS A 381 -87.29 -87.23 -12.79
CA LYS A 381 -88.08 -87.42 -11.57
C LYS A 381 -89.59 -87.45 -11.87
N ILE A 382 -90.07 -86.52 -12.70
CA ILE A 382 -91.48 -86.51 -13.14
C ILE A 382 -91.82 -87.82 -13.87
N ALA A 383 -90.97 -88.27 -14.79
CA ALA A 383 -91.16 -89.50 -15.54
C ALA A 383 -91.19 -90.74 -14.63
N THR A 384 -90.29 -90.84 -13.63
CA THR A 384 -90.29 -91.97 -12.67
C THR A 384 -91.50 -91.96 -11.76
N SER A 385 -91.96 -90.78 -11.31
CA SER A 385 -93.19 -90.65 -10.52
C SER A 385 -94.43 -91.05 -11.33
N GLN A 386 -94.53 -90.61 -12.59
CA GLN A 386 -95.60 -91.03 -13.51
C GLN A 386 -95.56 -92.54 -13.81
N LEU A 387 -94.34 -93.11 -13.95
CA LEU A 387 -94.16 -94.54 -14.16
C LEU A 387 -94.64 -95.36 -12.94
N ARG A 388 -94.28 -94.91 -11.74
CA ARG A 388 -94.74 -95.50 -10.47
C ARG A 388 -96.26 -95.44 -10.33
N GLU A 389 -96.86 -94.28 -10.57
CA GLU A 389 -98.32 -94.08 -10.50
C GLU A 389 -99.08 -94.87 -11.56
N GLY A 390 -98.56 -94.92 -12.80
CA GLY A 390 -99.14 -95.71 -13.87
C GLY A 390 -99.12 -97.20 -13.52
N SER A 391 -97.99 -97.69 -13.01
CA SER A 391 -97.80 -99.10 -12.63
C SER A 391 -98.70 -99.53 -11.48
N SER A 392 -99.02 -98.64 -10.52
CA SER A 392 -99.93 -98.96 -9.40
C SER A 392 -101.41 -99.01 -9.78
N LYS A 393 -101.80 -98.45 -10.93
CA LYS A 393 -103.18 -98.41 -11.44
C LYS A 393 -103.57 -99.61 -12.32
N LEU A 394 -102.62 -100.47 -12.70
CA LEU A 394 -102.85 -101.60 -13.60
C LEU A 394 -103.17 -102.90 -12.82
N SER A 395 -104.34 -103.49 -13.07
CA SER A 395 -104.83 -104.71 -12.38
C SER A 395 -104.78 -106.00 -13.22
N LYS A 396 -104.22 -105.95 -14.44
CA LYS A 396 -104.09 -107.10 -15.36
C LYS A 396 -102.62 -107.31 -15.78
N VAL A 397 -102.10 -108.51 -15.56
CA VAL A 397 -100.67 -108.88 -15.71
C VAL A 397 -100.17 -108.82 -17.17
N ASN A 398 -101.01 -109.10 -18.17
CA ASN A 398 -100.56 -109.20 -19.57
C ASN A 398 -100.45 -107.84 -20.29
N ASP A 399 -101.36 -106.89 -20.04
CA ASP A 399 -101.28 -105.53 -20.60
C ASP A 399 -100.12 -104.71 -19.97
N LEU A 400 -99.65 -105.15 -18.80
CA LEU A 400 -98.53 -104.57 -18.05
C LEU A 400 -97.18 -104.84 -18.74
N LYS A 401 -96.99 -106.04 -19.31
CA LYS A 401 -95.65 -106.50 -19.72
C LYS A 401 -95.07 -105.68 -20.88
N ASP A 402 -95.81 -105.50 -21.96
CA ASP A 402 -95.25 -104.90 -23.18
C ASP A 402 -95.09 -103.37 -23.07
N ASN A 403 -96.07 -102.66 -22.49
CA ASN A 403 -96.01 -101.21 -22.32
C ASN A 403 -95.03 -100.75 -21.24
N LEU A 404 -94.87 -101.52 -20.16
CA LEU A 404 -93.96 -101.17 -19.06
C LEU A 404 -92.50 -101.47 -19.43
N VAL A 405 -92.23 -102.58 -20.11
CA VAL A 405 -90.87 -102.93 -20.58
C VAL A 405 -90.35 -101.89 -21.58
N GLY A 406 -91.20 -101.42 -22.51
CA GLY A 406 -90.84 -100.34 -23.43
C GLY A 406 -90.43 -99.05 -22.70
N LYS A 407 -91.27 -98.59 -21.77
CA LYS A 407 -91.01 -97.37 -20.97
C LYS A 407 -89.79 -97.51 -20.05
N LEU A 408 -89.56 -98.68 -19.46
CA LEU A 408 -88.37 -98.96 -18.66
C LEU A 408 -87.09 -98.98 -19.51
N THR A 409 -87.18 -99.45 -20.76
CA THR A 409 -86.05 -99.45 -21.71
C THR A 409 -85.66 -98.02 -22.10
N GLU A 410 -86.65 -97.18 -22.43
CA GLU A 410 -86.43 -95.76 -22.72
C GLU A 410 -85.85 -95.02 -21.50
N LEU A 411 -86.37 -95.31 -20.30
CA LEU A 411 -85.89 -94.74 -19.05
C LEU A 411 -84.44 -95.15 -18.76
N LYS A 412 -84.10 -96.44 -18.94
CA LYS A 412 -82.73 -96.95 -18.80
C LYS A 412 -81.78 -96.27 -19.77
N ALA A 413 -82.17 -96.12 -21.04
CA ALA A 413 -81.36 -95.43 -22.05
C ALA A 413 -81.08 -93.96 -21.64
N GLY A 414 -82.11 -93.22 -21.21
CA GLY A 414 -81.95 -91.84 -20.74
C GLY A 414 -81.07 -91.73 -19.48
N ILE A 415 -81.16 -92.69 -18.55
CA ILE A 415 -80.29 -92.76 -17.37
C ILE A 415 -78.84 -93.11 -17.75
N GLY A 416 -78.63 -93.95 -18.76
CA GLY A 416 -77.31 -94.26 -19.30
C GLY A 416 -76.61 -93.05 -19.94
N GLU A 417 -77.34 -92.26 -20.72
CA GLU A 417 -76.84 -90.99 -21.28
C GLU A 417 -76.48 -90.00 -20.16
N LEU A 418 -77.36 -89.88 -19.16
CA LEU A 418 -77.16 -89.00 -18.01
C LEU A 418 -75.98 -89.43 -17.14
N SER A 419 -75.79 -90.74 -16.94
CA SER A 419 -74.65 -91.33 -16.23
C SER A 419 -73.34 -91.03 -16.95
N THR A 420 -73.33 -91.12 -18.28
CA THR A 420 -72.16 -90.77 -19.12
C THR A 420 -71.82 -89.29 -19.01
N GLY A 421 -72.84 -88.41 -19.05
CA GLY A 421 -72.68 -86.97 -18.83
C GLY A 421 -72.15 -86.63 -17.43
N ALA A 422 -72.73 -87.22 -16.37
CA ALA A 422 -72.30 -87.02 -14.99
C ALA A 422 -70.86 -87.53 -14.73
N ASN A 423 -70.47 -88.65 -15.33
CA ASN A 423 -69.09 -89.15 -15.30
C ASN A 423 -68.11 -88.17 -15.95
N SER A 424 -68.46 -87.66 -17.14
CA SER A 424 -67.63 -86.69 -17.87
C SER A 424 -67.48 -85.39 -17.08
N LEU A 425 -68.57 -84.93 -16.45
CA LEU A 425 -68.57 -83.76 -15.58
C LEU A 425 -67.69 -83.96 -14.33
N HIS A 426 -67.81 -85.10 -13.65
CA HIS A 426 -66.97 -85.43 -12.50
C HIS A 426 -65.48 -85.47 -12.87
N GLN A 427 -65.12 -86.07 -14.02
CA GLN A 427 -63.73 -86.07 -14.52
C GLN A 427 -63.24 -84.66 -14.85
N GLY A 428 -64.06 -83.84 -15.51
CA GLY A 428 -63.74 -82.44 -15.80
C GLY A 428 -63.53 -81.61 -14.52
N LEU A 429 -64.38 -81.81 -13.50
CA LEU A 429 -64.24 -81.15 -12.20
C LEU A 429 -63.01 -81.63 -11.42
N THR A 430 -62.64 -82.91 -11.54
CA THR A 430 -61.39 -83.44 -10.96
C THR A 430 -60.17 -82.73 -11.57
N GLN A 431 -60.14 -82.59 -12.90
CA GLN A 431 -59.07 -81.88 -13.60
C GLN A 431 -59.04 -80.39 -13.24
N ALA A 432 -60.21 -79.75 -13.15
CA ALA A 432 -60.32 -78.35 -12.75
C ALA A 432 -59.86 -78.12 -11.30
N SER A 433 -60.25 -79.00 -10.36
CA SER A 433 -59.79 -78.95 -8.97
C SER A 433 -58.28 -79.13 -8.86
N GLN A 434 -57.70 -80.10 -9.58
CA GLN A 434 -56.25 -80.29 -9.63
C GLN A 434 -55.53 -79.06 -10.19
N GLY A 435 -56.03 -78.49 -11.29
CA GLY A 435 -55.48 -77.28 -11.90
C GLY A 435 -55.58 -76.06 -10.97
N ALA A 436 -56.70 -75.91 -10.25
CA ALA A 436 -56.89 -74.87 -9.25
C ALA A 436 -55.89 -75.02 -8.09
N ASN A 437 -55.72 -76.22 -7.55
CA ASN A 437 -54.75 -76.49 -6.49
C ASN A 437 -53.30 -76.21 -6.94
N GLU A 438 -52.93 -76.58 -8.17
CA GLU A 438 -51.61 -76.27 -8.73
C GLU A 438 -51.42 -74.75 -8.91
N LEU A 439 -52.43 -74.04 -9.39
CA LEU A 439 -52.42 -72.59 -9.51
C LEU A 439 -52.29 -71.91 -8.15
N SER A 440 -52.99 -72.41 -7.13
CA SER A 440 -52.90 -71.95 -5.74
C SER A 440 -51.48 -72.05 -5.19
N GLN A 441 -50.81 -73.19 -5.40
CA GLN A 441 -49.43 -73.37 -4.97
C GLN A 441 -48.47 -72.42 -5.68
N LYS A 442 -48.64 -72.23 -7.00
CA LYS A 442 -47.83 -71.28 -7.78
C LYS A 442 -48.08 -69.84 -7.34
N ASN A 443 -49.32 -69.48 -7.02
CA ASN A 443 -49.67 -68.15 -6.54
C ASN A 443 -49.11 -67.88 -5.13
N ALA A 444 -49.11 -68.87 -4.23
CA ALA A 444 -48.48 -68.74 -2.92
C ALA A 444 -46.97 -68.48 -3.03
N ALA A 445 -46.29 -69.16 -3.95
CA ALA A 445 -44.87 -68.90 -4.25
C ALA A 445 -44.65 -67.48 -4.82
N LEU A 446 -45.52 -67.03 -5.73
CA LEU A 446 -45.50 -65.68 -6.27
C LEU A 446 -45.70 -64.62 -5.17
N ASN A 447 -46.68 -64.82 -4.29
CA ASN A 447 -46.90 -63.91 -3.16
C ASN A 447 -45.67 -63.85 -2.24
N GLY A 448 -45.06 -65.00 -1.92
CA GLY A 448 -43.80 -65.03 -1.17
C GLY A 448 -42.70 -64.18 -1.80
N ALA A 449 -42.51 -64.28 -3.12
CA ALA A 449 -41.55 -63.47 -3.86
C ALA A 449 -41.91 -61.97 -3.85
N ILE A 450 -43.20 -61.62 -3.92
CA ILE A 450 -43.70 -60.24 -3.82
C ILE A 450 -43.43 -59.67 -2.42
N GLN A 451 -43.67 -60.42 -1.35
CA GLN A 451 -43.40 -59.97 0.02
C GLN A 451 -41.90 -59.78 0.28
N GLU A 452 -41.06 -60.67 -0.25
CA GLU A 452 -39.60 -60.53 -0.17
C GLU A 452 -39.13 -59.28 -0.94
N MET A 453 -39.64 -59.07 -2.15
CA MET A 453 -39.37 -57.87 -2.94
C MET A 453 -39.85 -56.60 -2.24
N ASN A 454 -41.03 -56.61 -1.63
CA ASN A 454 -41.55 -55.48 -0.87
C ASN A 454 -40.62 -55.14 0.29
N SER A 455 -40.21 -56.14 1.07
CA SER A 455 -39.26 -55.97 2.17
C SER A 455 -37.93 -55.35 1.71
N LYS A 456 -37.39 -55.81 0.57
CA LYS A 456 -36.17 -55.23 -0.03
C LYS A 456 -36.37 -53.78 -0.47
N VAL A 457 -37.51 -53.46 -1.09
CA VAL A 457 -37.85 -52.09 -1.51
C VAL A 457 -38.07 -51.17 -0.30
N GLN A 458 -38.71 -51.64 0.77
CA GLN A 458 -38.87 -50.87 2.01
C GLN A 458 -37.53 -50.56 2.69
N GLY A 459 -36.58 -51.50 2.61
CA GLY A 459 -35.21 -51.35 3.12
C GLY A 459 -34.34 -50.38 2.34
N ILE A 460 -34.77 -49.89 1.17
CA ILE A 460 -34.08 -48.82 0.45
C ILE A 460 -34.22 -47.52 1.26
N THR A 461 -33.16 -47.16 1.98
CA THR A 461 -33.01 -45.85 2.62
C THR A 461 -32.44 -44.86 1.61
N GLY A 462 -32.97 -43.63 1.56
CA GLY A 462 -32.37 -42.58 0.75
C GLY A 462 -30.92 -42.36 1.18
N ALA A 463 -29.99 -42.39 0.23
CA ALA A 463 -28.61 -42.01 0.48
C ALA A 463 -28.53 -40.48 0.37
N ASP A 464 -28.00 -39.83 1.40
CA ASP A 464 -27.83 -38.38 1.48
C ASP A 464 -26.35 -38.08 1.25
N LEU A 465 -25.94 -37.63 0.06
CA LEU A 465 -24.56 -37.20 -0.25
C LEU A 465 -24.50 -36.36 -1.57
N PRO A 466 -23.69 -35.27 -1.66
CA PRO A 466 -23.79 -34.21 -2.68
C PRO A 466 -23.00 -34.44 -3.98
N GLY A 467 -23.28 -33.64 -5.02
CA GLY A 467 -22.68 -33.72 -6.36
C GLY A 467 -22.92 -32.47 -7.22
N MET A 468 -22.42 -32.52 -8.47
CA MET A 468 -22.17 -31.39 -9.38
C MET A 468 -23.02 -31.37 -10.66
N GLN A 469 -23.15 -30.19 -11.28
CA GLN A 469 -23.23 -29.97 -12.74
C GLN A 469 -22.60 -28.62 -13.13
N ASN A 470 -21.74 -28.62 -14.16
CA ASN A 470 -21.02 -27.48 -14.76
C ASN A 470 -20.28 -26.56 -13.78
N LEU A 471 -19.33 -27.14 -13.06
CA LEU A 471 -18.31 -26.37 -12.34
C LEU A 471 -17.13 -26.06 -13.28
N ASP A 472 -17.36 -25.26 -14.34
CA ASP A 472 -16.22 -24.67 -15.05
C ASP A 472 -15.69 -23.48 -14.25
N VAL A 473 -14.85 -23.80 -13.27
CA VAL A 473 -14.01 -22.82 -12.59
C VAL A 473 -12.63 -22.77 -13.22
N SER A 474 -12.35 -23.53 -14.28
CA SER A 474 -11.01 -23.60 -14.89
C SER A 474 -10.56 -22.22 -15.39
N SER A 475 -11.46 -21.47 -16.03
CA SER A 475 -11.23 -20.09 -16.43
C SER A 475 -10.99 -19.16 -15.23
N ASP A 476 -11.80 -19.28 -14.17
CA ASP A 476 -11.65 -18.47 -12.96
C ASP A 476 -10.34 -18.80 -12.21
N LEU A 477 -9.95 -20.07 -12.16
CA LEU A 477 -8.72 -20.55 -11.55
C LEU A 477 -7.49 -20.15 -12.37
N GLN A 478 -7.56 -20.24 -13.71
CA GLN A 478 -6.52 -19.69 -14.59
C GLN A 478 -6.37 -18.18 -14.41
N ASN A 479 -7.47 -17.45 -14.30
CA ASN A 479 -7.44 -16.01 -14.04
C ASN A 479 -6.81 -15.71 -12.68
N ILE A 480 -7.13 -16.48 -11.63
CA ILE A 480 -6.46 -16.37 -10.33
C ILE A 480 -4.95 -16.60 -10.48
N GLY A 481 -4.55 -17.67 -11.16
CA GLY A 481 -3.14 -18.00 -11.38
C GLY A 481 -2.38 -16.94 -12.20
N VAL A 482 -3.00 -16.43 -13.28
CA VAL A 482 -2.43 -15.37 -14.13
C VAL A 482 -2.31 -14.06 -13.37
N ASN A 483 -3.36 -13.64 -12.65
CA ASN A 483 -3.32 -12.42 -11.84
C ASN A 483 -2.27 -12.53 -10.73
N ALA A 484 -2.15 -13.70 -10.07
CA ALA A 484 -1.13 -13.93 -9.05
C ALA A 484 0.29 -13.86 -9.64
N LYS A 485 0.52 -14.45 -10.83
CA LYS A 485 1.80 -14.34 -11.55
C LYS A 485 2.13 -12.89 -11.93
N SER A 486 1.14 -12.13 -12.39
CA SER A 486 1.30 -10.71 -12.70
C SER A 486 1.67 -9.88 -11.46
N ILE A 487 1.09 -10.17 -10.29
CA ILE A 487 1.51 -9.52 -9.03
C ILE A 487 2.97 -9.84 -8.73
N GLY A 488 3.41 -11.10 -8.89
CA GLY A 488 4.82 -11.48 -8.76
C GLY A 488 5.75 -10.69 -9.69
N ASN A 489 5.35 -10.45 -10.94
CA ASN A 489 6.13 -9.61 -11.87
C ASN A 489 6.19 -8.15 -11.42
N ASN A 490 5.08 -7.57 -10.96
CA ASN A 490 5.06 -6.18 -10.46
C ASN A 490 5.95 -6.02 -9.21
N LEU A 491 6.06 -7.05 -8.37
CA LEU A 491 6.98 -7.03 -7.22
C LEU A 491 8.45 -7.04 -7.66
N ALA A 492 8.79 -7.70 -8.78
CA ALA A 492 10.12 -7.57 -9.36
C ALA A 492 10.39 -6.15 -9.88
N GLU A 493 9.38 -5.45 -10.40
CA GLU A 493 9.49 -4.03 -10.76
C GLU A 493 9.72 -3.13 -9.53
N VAL A 494 9.04 -3.40 -8.42
CA VAL A 494 9.30 -2.74 -7.13
C VAL A 494 10.75 -2.95 -6.70
N GLN A 495 11.29 -4.16 -6.84
CA GLN A 495 12.69 -4.46 -6.53
C GLN A 495 13.67 -3.69 -7.41
N ASN A 496 13.34 -3.54 -8.70
CA ASN A 496 14.14 -2.72 -9.61
C ASN A 496 14.12 -1.24 -9.20
N ALA A 497 12.97 -0.71 -8.79
CA ALA A 497 12.87 0.66 -8.28
C ALA A 497 13.70 0.88 -7.01
N ILE A 498 13.66 -0.08 -6.06
CA ILE A 498 14.50 -0.05 -4.85
C ILE A 498 15.99 -0.06 -5.23
N THR A 499 16.37 -0.89 -6.20
CA THR A 499 17.75 -0.96 -6.69
C THR A 499 18.18 0.36 -7.32
N LEU A 500 17.31 0.99 -8.11
CA LEU A 500 17.54 2.31 -8.71
C LEU A 500 17.78 3.38 -7.64
N LEU A 501 16.96 3.38 -6.58
CA LEU A 501 17.10 4.28 -5.44
C LEU A 501 18.40 4.06 -4.65
N SER A 502 18.89 2.82 -4.58
CA SER A 502 20.15 2.50 -3.90
C SER A 502 21.41 2.95 -4.65
N GLN A 503 21.30 3.29 -5.94
CA GLN A 503 22.42 3.66 -6.81
C GLN A 503 22.26 5.05 -7.43
N VAL A 504 21.57 5.96 -6.73
CA VAL A 504 21.29 7.32 -7.21
C VAL A 504 22.59 8.08 -7.47
N LYS A 505 22.78 8.50 -8.74
CA LYS A 505 23.82 9.42 -9.24
C LYS A 505 23.20 10.74 -9.73
N ASP A 506 21.98 10.70 -10.26
CA ASP A 506 21.14 11.87 -10.55
C ASP A 506 19.90 11.84 -9.64
N PRO A 507 19.86 12.65 -8.58
CA PRO A 507 18.77 12.67 -7.61
C PRO A 507 17.41 13.05 -8.20
N THR A 508 17.38 13.79 -9.30
CA THR A 508 16.12 14.30 -9.87
C THR A 508 15.53 13.30 -10.84
N GLY A 509 16.32 12.78 -11.77
CA GLY A 509 15.85 11.84 -12.79
C GLY A 509 15.53 10.45 -12.22
N GLN A 510 16.49 9.85 -11.50
CA GLN A 510 16.36 8.45 -11.04
C GLN A 510 15.32 8.29 -9.92
N VAL A 511 15.16 9.29 -9.05
CA VAL A 511 14.11 9.26 -8.02
C VAL A 511 12.73 9.39 -8.67
N GLN A 512 12.56 10.25 -9.66
CA GLN A 512 11.29 10.40 -10.39
C GLN A 512 10.92 9.11 -11.14
N GLU A 513 11.90 8.47 -11.78
CA GLU A 513 11.72 7.18 -12.45
C GLU A 513 11.34 6.07 -11.46
N ALA A 514 12.03 5.96 -10.32
CA ALA A 514 11.68 5.01 -9.27
C ALA A 514 10.26 5.23 -8.72
N ILE A 515 9.84 6.49 -8.51
CA ILE A 515 8.48 6.81 -8.07
C ILE A 515 7.45 6.36 -9.11
N GLN A 516 7.72 6.55 -10.41
CA GLN A 516 6.81 6.11 -11.47
C GLN A 516 6.68 4.57 -11.52
N ILE A 517 7.81 3.85 -11.40
CA ILE A 517 7.80 2.38 -11.36
C ILE A 517 6.98 1.89 -10.15
N LEU A 518 7.22 2.47 -8.96
CA LEU A 518 6.50 2.11 -7.73
C LEU A 518 5.00 2.40 -7.85
N ALA A 519 4.61 3.54 -8.42
CA ALA A 519 3.22 3.89 -8.63
C ALA A 519 2.51 2.95 -9.61
N GLY A 520 3.16 2.61 -10.73
CA GLY A 520 2.64 1.67 -11.72
C GLY A 520 2.49 0.26 -11.16
N ALA A 521 3.53 -0.23 -10.48
CA ALA A 521 3.50 -1.53 -9.82
C ALA A 521 2.38 -1.61 -8.78
N SER A 522 2.22 -0.59 -7.93
CA SER A 522 1.14 -0.52 -6.92
C SER A 522 -0.25 -0.59 -7.55
N GLN A 523 -0.50 0.18 -8.63
CA GLN A 523 -1.79 0.18 -9.32
C GLN A 523 -2.10 -1.19 -9.95
N ASN A 524 -1.12 -1.82 -10.59
CA ASN A 524 -1.26 -3.14 -11.19
C ASN A 524 -1.46 -4.23 -10.13
N ILE A 525 -0.77 -4.15 -8.98
CA ILE A 525 -0.98 -5.06 -7.84
C ILE A 525 -2.43 -4.97 -7.36
N GLY A 526 -2.96 -3.75 -7.18
CA GLY A 526 -4.35 -3.54 -6.76
C GLY A 526 -5.38 -4.11 -7.75
N ALA A 527 -5.19 -3.90 -9.05
CA ALA A 527 -6.08 -4.42 -10.09
C ALA A 527 -6.07 -5.96 -10.15
N ASN A 528 -4.89 -6.58 -10.12
CA ASN A 528 -4.76 -8.04 -10.11
C ASN A 528 -5.37 -8.66 -8.84
N ALA A 529 -5.21 -8.02 -7.67
CA ALA A 529 -5.82 -8.47 -6.42
C ALA A 529 -7.37 -8.43 -6.49
N GLN A 530 -7.95 -7.39 -7.11
CA GLN A 530 -9.40 -7.34 -7.37
C GLN A 530 -9.84 -8.45 -8.34
N GLY A 531 -9.04 -8.75 -9.36
CA GLY A 531 -9.28 -9.88 -10.27
C GLY A 531 -9.33 -11.23 -9.53
N ILE A 532 -8.37 -11.47 -8.63
CA ILE A 532 -8.35 -12.66 -7.76
C ILE A 532 -9.61 -12.71 -6.87
N ALA A 533 -9.98 -11.60 -6.23
CA ALA A 533 -11.17 -11.54 -5.38
C ALA A 533 -12.47 -11.82 -6.16
N GLY A 534 -12.59 -11.27 -7.37
CA GLY A 534 -13.71 -11.50 -8.27
C GLY A 534 -13.83 -12.96 -8.70
N SER A 535 -12.74 -13.56 -9.18
CA SER A 535 -12.72 -14.98 -9.55
C SER A 535 -12.93 -15.90 -8.34
N THR A 536 -12.42 -15.55 -7.16
CA THR A 536 -12.66 -16.32 -5.92
C THR A 536 -14.13 -16.27 -5.51
N LYS A 537 -14.78 -15.11 -5.63
CA LYS A 537 -16.22 -14.97 -5.39
C LYS A 537 -17.04 -15.77 -6.41
N SER A 538 -16.65 -15.76 -7.69
CA SER A 538 -17.25 -16.58 -8.75
C SER A 538 -17.15 -18.08 -8.42
N VAL A 539 -15.95 -18.54 -8.01
CA VAL A 539 -15.74 -19.92 -7.51
C VAL A 539 -16.65 -20.20 -6.32
N GLY A 540 -16.74 -19.29 -5.35
CA GLY A 540 -17.63 -19.40 -4.19
C GLY A 540 -19.11 -19.58 -4.58
N SER A 541 -19.64 -18.75 -5.49
CA SER A 541 -21.02 -18.85 -5.96
C SER A 541 -21.26 -20.09 -6.84
N LYS A 542 -20.28 -20.50 -7.64
CA LYS A 542 -20.32 -21.78 -8.39
C LYS A 542 -20.30 -22.98 -7.44
N LEU A 543 -19.61 -22.88 -6.31
CA LEU A 543 -19.66 -23.87 -5.24
C LEU A 543 -20.98 -23.83 -4.46
N GLU A 544 -21.60 -22.66 -4.24
CA GLU A 544 -22.96 -22.55 -3.69
C GLU A 544 -24.00 -23.22 -4.60
N SER A 545 -23.76 -23.24 -5.91
CA SER A 545 -24.60 -23.94 -6.90
C SER A 545 -24.62 -25.48 -6.69
N LEU A 546 -23.69 -26.05 -5.91
CA LEU A 546 -23.73 -27.45 -5.43
C LEU A 546 -24.96 -27.72 -4.54
N GLN A 547 -25.60 -26.69 -3.96
CA GLN A 547 -26.83 -26.84 -3.17
C GLN A 547 -28.01 -27.38 -3.99
N ASN A 548 -28.02 -27.20 -5.32
CA ASN A 548 -29.12 -27.65 -6.19
C ASN A 548 -29.18 -29.17 -6.41
N LEU A 549 -28.17 -29.95 -5.95
CA LEU A 549 -28.24 -31.42 -5.99
C LEU A 549 -29.26 -32.02 -4.99
N SER A 550 -29.64 -31.23 -3.98
CA SER A 550 -30.79 -31.52 -3.12
C SER A 550 -32.07 -31.77 -3.94
N GLY A 551 -32.19 -31.15 -5.12
CA GLY A 551 -33.32 -31.35 -6.03
C GLY A 551 -33.36 -32.75 -6.66
N SER A 552 -32.25 -33.23 -7.25
CA SER A 552 -32.20 -34.56 -7.88
C SER A 552 -32.28 -35.71 -6.86
N LEU A 553 -31.62 -35.56 -5.70
CA LEU A 553 -31.76 -36.50 -4.58
C LEU A 553 -33.15 -36.45 -3.94
N GLY A 554 -33.73 -35.25 -3.85
CA GLY A 554 -35.13 -35.06 -3.48
C GLY A 554 -36.07 -35.79 -4.45
N ASN A 555 -35.78 -35.75 -5.75
CA ASN A 555 -36.53 -36.49 -6.77
C ASN A 555 -36.35 -38.01 -6.63
N ILE A 556 -35.12 -38.52 -6.46
CA ILE A 556 -34.87 -39.96 -6.22
C ILE A 556 -35.56 -40.43 -4.94
N SER A 557 -35.50 -39.63 -3.87
CA SER A 557 -36.19 -39.91 -2.60
C SER A 557 -37.71 -39.95 -2.77
N SER A 558 -38.26 -39.01 -3.54
CA SER A 558 -39.68 -38.99 -3.93
C SER A 558 -40.06 -40.22 -4.74
N GLN A 559 -39.24 -40.59 -5.73
CA GLN A 559 -39.44 -41.79 -6.56
C GLN A 559 -39.36 -43.08 -5.74
N ILE A 560 -38.43 -43.19 -4.78
CA ILE A 560 -38.36 -44.31 -3.83
C ILE A 560 -39.65 -44.38 -2.99
N LYS A 561 -40.18 -43.24 -2.55
CA LYS A 561 -41.44 -43.20 -1.78
C LYS A 561 -42.65 -43.66 -2.61
N VAL A 562 -42.72 -43.25 -3.88
CA VAL A 562 -43.73 -43.72 -4.83
C VAL A 562 -43.59 -45.23 -5.05
N LEU A 563 -42.37 -45.71 -5.28
CA LEU A 563 -42.07 -47.13 -5.45
C LEU A 563 -42.51 -47.96 -4.23
N LYS A 564 -42.18 -47.50 -3.01
CA LYS A 564 -42.62 -48.14 -1.75
C LYS A 564 -44.13 -48.22 -1.64
N THR A 565 -44.83 -47.16 -2.03
CA THR A 565 -46.31 -47.12 -2.02
C THR A 565 -46.88 -48.13 -3.00
N ASN A 566 -46.39 -48.13 -4.25
CA ASN A 566 -46.87 -49.05 -5.28
C ASN A 566 -46.60 -50.51 -4.92
N MET A 567 -45.47 -50.80 -4.28
CA MET A 567 -45.11 -52.15 -3.86
C MET A 567 -46.02 -52.67 -2.73
N ASN A 568 -46.46 -51.79 -1.81
CA ASN A 568 -47.45 -52.15 -0.79
C ASN A 568 -48.83 -52.46 -1.39
N SER A 569 -49.25 -51.72 -2.42
CA SER A 569 -50.49 -52.01 -3.15
C SER A 569 -50.41 -53.38 -3.85
N VAL A 570 -49.29 -53.69 -4.50
CA VAL A 570 -49.05 -55.00 -5.13
C VAL A 570 -49.07 -56.13 -4.11
N ALA A 571 -48.40 -55.96 -2.96
CA ALA A 571 -48.40 -56.93 -1.87
C ALA A 571 -49.81 -57.18 -1.31
N THR A 572 -50.65 -56.14 -1.24
CA THR A 572 -52.04 -56.23 -0.78
C THR A 572 -52.92 -56.98 -1.78
N ALA A 573 -52.83 -56.63 -3.07
CA ALA A 573 -53.57 -57.30 -4.15
C ALA A 573 -53.19 -58.78 -4.25
N SER A 574 -51.89 -59.12 -4.11
CA SER A 574 -51.43 -60.52 -4.12
C SER A 574 -52.03 -61.36 -2.98
N ASN A 575 -52.18 -60.79 -1.78
CA ASN A 575 -52.85 -61.46 -0.67
C ASN A 575 -54.35 -61.71 -0.96
N GLY A 576 -55.02 -60.78 -1.64
CA GLY A 576 -56.42 -60.94 -2.08
C GLY A 576 -56.60 -62.11 -3.05
N ILE A 577 -55.65 -62.30 -3.97
CA ILE A 577 -55.66 -63.43 -4.93
C ILE A 577 -55.52 -64.77 -4.20
N ASN A 578 -54.64 -64.86 -3.18
CA ASN A 578 -54.53 -66.08 -2.35
C ASN A 578 -55.88 -66.45 -1.73
N GLY A 579 -56.58 -65.48 -1.14
CA GLY A 579 -57.91 -65.71 -0.55
C GLY A 579 -58.93 -66.19 -1.58
N GLY A 580 -59.01 -65.54 -2.76
CA GLY A 580 -59.92 -65.97 -3.83
C GLY A 580 -59.60 -67.35 -4.41
N MET A 581 -58.32 -67.71 -4.45
CA MET A 581 -57.85 -69.01 -4.95
C MET A 581 -58.11 -70.15 -3.94
N GLU A 582 -58.00 -69.86 -2.64
CA GLU A 582 -58.43 -70.78 -1.57
C GLU A 582 -59.95 -71.02 -1.62
N GLU A 583 -60.75 -69.95 -1.74
CA GLU A 583 -62.21 -70.04 -1.93
C GLU A 583 -62.55 -70.92 -3.15
N LEU A 584 -61.94 -70.66 -4.31
CA LEU A 584 -62.18 -71.43 -5.53
C LEU A 584 -61.81 -72.91 -5.40
N SER A 585 -60.65 -73.20 -4.82
CA SER A 585 -60.20 -74.59 -4.63
C SER A 585 -61.16 -75.36 -3.72
N SER A 586 -61.67 -74.71 -2.67
CA SER A 586 -62.71 -75.27 -1.80
C SER A 586 -63.99 -75.56 -2.58
N SER A 587 -64.51 -74.59 -3.34
CA SER A 587 -65.75 -74.75 -4.12
C SER A 587 -65.65 -75.85 -5.18
N LEU A 588 -64.50 -75.98 -5.87
CA LEU A 588 -64.29 -77.03 -6.88
C LEU A 588 -64.23 -78.43 -6.26
N ASN A 589 -63.60 -78.59 -5.09
CA ASN A 589 -63.57 -79.86 -4.37
C ASN A 589 -64.99 -80.29 -3.93
N GLU A 590 -65.81 -79.34 -3.46
CA GLU A 590 -67.21 -79.62 -3.10
C GLU A 590 -68.05 -80.02 -4.34
N LEU A 591 -67.81 -79.36 -5.47
CA LEU A 591 -68.42 -79.66 -6.76
C LEU A 591 -68.06 -81.05 -7.27
N GLU A 592 -66.77 -81.38 -7.26
CA GLU A 592 -66.26 -82.68 -7.66
C GLU A 592 -66.93 -83.80 -6.84
N ALA A 593 -67.00 -83.62 -5.52
CA ALA A 593 -67.67 -84.57 -4.62
C ALA A 593 -69.18 -84.68 -4.92
N GLY A 594 -69.85 -83.58 -5.24
CA GLY A 594 -71.26 -83.56 -5.64
C GLY A 594 -71.51 -84.30 -6.96
N ALA A 595 -70.71 -84.03 -7.99
CA ALA A 595 -70.79 -84.70 -9.28
C ALA A 595 -70.49 -86.20 -9.17
N GLY A 596 -69.52 -86.59 -8.32
CA GLY A 596 -69.22 -87.99 -8.04
C GLY A 596 -70.39 -88.74 -7.40
N ARG A 597 -71.11 -88.10 -6.46
CA ARG A 597 -72.33 -88.66 -5.86
C ARG A 597 -73.46 -88.83 -6.89
N ILE A 598 -73.65 -87.87 -7.78
CA ILE A 598 -74.64 -87.95 -8.88
C ILE A 598 -74.30 -89.10 -9.82
N SER A 599 -73.04 -89.20 -10.26
CA SER A 599 -72.58 -90.30 -11.11
C SER A 599 -72.81 -91.66 -10.45
N GLY A 600 -72.38 -91.84 -9.19
CA GLY A 600 -72.57 -93.09 -8.45
C GLY A 600 -74.06 -93.44 -8.24
N GLY A 601 -74.90 -92.44 -7.98
CA GLY A 601 -76.35 -92.62 -7.86
C GLY A 601 -77.01 -93.08 -9.17
N LEU A 602 -76.61 -92.49 -10.30
CA LEU A 602 -77.10 -92.88 -11.62
C LEU A 602 -76.68 -94.31 -12.00
N GLN A 603 -75.44 -94.71 -11.68
CA GLN A 603 -74.97 -96.08 -11.87
C GLN A 603 -75.76 -97.08 -11.01
N ALA A 604 -76.04 -96.73 -9.75
CA ALA A 604 -76.85 -97.57 -8.87
C ALA A 604 -78.30 -97.73 -9.36
N ILE A 605 -78.87 -96.66 -9.92
CA ILE A 605 -80.19 -96.69 -10.54
C ILE A 605 -80.19 -97.55 -11.80
N ASP A 606 -79.21 -97.38 -12.70
CA ASP A 606 -79.09 -98.16 -13.93
C ASP A 606 -79.00 -99.67 -13.63
N ALA A 607 -78.15 -100.05 -12.67
CA ALA A 607 -78.04 -101.43 -12.20
C ALA A 607 -79.35 -101.97 -11.57
N SER A 608 -80.07 -101.12 -10.83
CA SER A 608 -81.36 -101.48 -10.24
C SER A 608 -82.46 -101.65 -11.30
N LEU A 609 -82.48 -100.80 -12.32
CA LEU A 609 -83.38 -100.89 -13.47
C LEU A 609 -83.11 -102.13 -14.30
N GLU A 610 -81.84 -102.43 -14.60
CA GLU A 610 -81.44 -103.62 -15.33
C GLU A 610 -81.90 -104.89 -14.62
N LYS A 611 -81.69 -104.96 -13.30
CA LYS A 611 -82.17 -106.07 -12.48
C LYS A 611 -83.70 -106.18 -12.51
N GLY A 612 -84.42 -105.07 -12.31
CA GLY A 612 -85.88 -105.04 -12.34
C GLY A 612 -86.47 -105.46 -13.69
N MET A 613 -85.88 -105.01 -14.80
CA MET A 613 -86.28 -105.42 -16.15
C MET A 613 -86.05 -106.92 -16.41
N GLY A 614 -84.95 -107.48 -15.89
CA GLY A 614 -84.68 -108.92 -15.94
C GLY A 614 -85.71 -109.77 -15.17
N GLU A 615 -86.20 -109.25 -14.04
CA GLU A 615 -87.27 -109.89 -13.26
C GLU A 615 -88.63 -109.83 -14.00
N VAL A 616 -88.95 -108.71 -14.69
CA VAL A 616 -90.19 -108.57 -15.48
C VAL A 616 -90.27 -109.51 -16.69
N THR A 617 -89.13 -109.79 -17.32
CA THR A 617 -89.05 -110.57 -18.58
C THR A 617 -89.21 -112.08 -18.38
N ASN A 618 -88.81 -112.62 -17.22
CA ASN A 618 -88.79 -114.05 -16.88
C ASN A 618 -90.12 -114.66 -16.40
N GLY A 619 -91.21 -113.88 -16.38
CA GLY A 619 -92.58 -114.37 -16.13
C GLY A 619 -93.12 -113.94 -14.77
N MET A 620 -93.85 -112.82 -14.75
CA MET A 620 -94.27 -112.13 -13.53
C MET A 620 -95.47 -112.81 -12.84
N ASP A 621 -95.32 -113.18 -11.57
CA ASP A 621 -96.46 -113.50 -10.68
C ASP A 621 -96.93 -112.28 -9.85
N LEU A 622 -98.03 -112.43 -9.10
CA LEU A 622 -98.59 -111.36 -8.24
C LEU A 622 -97.64 -110.87 -7.14
N SER A 623 -96.70 -111.70 -6.67
CA SER A 623 -95.68 -111.32 -5.69
C SER A 623 -94.52 -110.54 -6.33
N GLU A 624 -94.21 -110.84 -7.59
CA GLU A 624 -93.20 -110.13 -8.38
C GLU A 624 -93.67 -108.74 -8.85
N LEU A 625 -94.98 -108.55 -9.00
CA LEU A 625 -95.60 -107.25 -9.27
C LEU A 625 -95.46 -106.29 -8.07
N ASN A 626 -95.54 -106.81 -6.84
CA ASN A 626 -95.25 -106.03 -5.62
C ASN A 626 -93.76 -105.65 -5.53
N LYS A 627 -92.84 -106.58 -5.84
CA LYS A 627 -91.39 -106.30 -5.88
C LYS A 627 -91.03 -105.25 -6.94
N LEU A 628 -91.72 -105.26 -8.08
CA LEU A 628 -91.59 -104.22 -9.11
C LEU A 628 -92.09 -102.87 -8.60
N GLY A 629 -93.24 -102.84 -7.90
CA GLY A 629 -93.73 -101.64 -7.23
C GLY A 629 -92.74 -101.06 -6.20
N GLU A 630 -92.14 -101.92 -5.37
CA GLU A 630 -91.07 -101.53 -4.44
C GLU A 630 -89.81 -101.03 -5.15
N SER A 631 -89.45 -101.62 -6.29
CA SER A 631 -88.31 -101.20 -7.10
C SER A 631 -88.56 -99.85 -7.77
N LEU A 632 -89.79 -99.58 -8.22
CA LEU A 632 -90.20 -98.28 -8.76
C LEU A 632 -90.29 -97.20 -7.67
N VAL A 633 -90.63 -97.56 -6.43
CA VAL A 633 -90.53 -96.65 -5.26
C VAL A 633 -89.06 -96.28 -5.01
N LYS A 634 -88.16 -97.27 -4.95
CA LYS A 634 -86.73 -97.03 -4.75
C LYS A 634 -86.13 -96.20 -5.89
N LEU A 635 -86.56 -96.44 -7.12
CA LEU A 635 -86.17 -95.67 -8.29
C LEU A 635 -86.63 -94.20 -8.18
N ASP A 636 -87.88 -93.98 -7.80
CA ASP A 636 -88.44 -92.65 -7.61
C ASP A 636 -87.76 -91.89 -6.44
N ASP A 637 -87.45 -92.58 -5.34
CA ASP A 637 -86.69 -92.01 -4.22
C ASP A 637 -85.25 -91.66 -4.66
N ALA A 638 -84.60 -92.53 -5.42
CA ALA A 638 -83.25 -92.32 -5.92
C ALA A 638 -83.18 -91.15 -6.94
N THR A 639 -84.16 -91.01 -7.83
CA THR A 639 -84.25 -89.82 -8.71
C THR A 639 -84.58 -88.54 -7.95
N GLY A 640 -85.28 -88.65 -6.81
CA GLY A 640 -85.48 -87.54 -5.87
C GLY A 640 -84.16 -87.07 -5.25
N GLN A 641 -83.35 -88.00 -4.75
CA GLN A 641 -82.02 -87.73 -4.21
C GLN A 641 -81.06 -87.16 -5.28
N LEU A 642 -81.13 -87.65 -6.51
CA LEU A 642 -80.36 -87.09 -7.63
C LEU A 642 -80.75 -85.66 -7.95
N LYS A 643 -82.04 -85.34 -7.92
CA LYS A 643 -82.55 -83.98 -8.14
C LYS A 643 -82.09 -83.02 -7.04
N GLU A 644 -82.15 -83.43 -5.78
CA GLU A 644 -81.56 -82.64 -4.68
C GLU A 644 -80.05 -82.47 -4.86
N GLY A 645 -79.36 -83.51 -5.34
CA GLY A 645 -77.95 -83.49 -5.71
C GLY A 645 -77.63 -82.49 -6.81
N SER A 646 -78.43 -82.44 -7.89
CA SER A 646 -78.23 -81.50 -8.99
C SER A 646 -78.54 -80.05 -8.60
N GLN A 647 -79.50 -79.81 -7.70
CA GLN A 647 -79.73 -78.49 -7.13
C GLN A 647 -78.55 -77.99 -6.31
N LYS A 648 -77.93 -78.86 -5.51
CA LYS A 648 -76.70 -78.56 -4.77
C LYS A 648 -75.52 -78.33 -5.71
N LEU A 649 -75.39 -79.14 -6.76
CA LEU A 649 -74.36 -78.94 -7.79
C LEU A 649 -74.52 -77.58 -8.47
N ARG A 650 -75.75 -77.22 -8.87
CA ARG A 650 -76.05 -75.92 -9.46
C ARG A 650 -75.67 -74.77 -8.54
N ALA A 651 -76.10 -74.82 -7.28
CA ALA A 651 -75.75 -73.79 -6.29
C ALA A 651 -74.24 -73.65 -6.13
N GLY A 652 -73.51 -74.76 -6.02
CA GLY A 652 -72.06 -74.70 -5.94
C GLY A 652 -71.38 -74.23 -7.24
N THR A 653 -71.94 -74.49 -8.43
CA THR A 653 -71.40 -73.92 -9.68
C THR A 653 -71.61 -72.41 -9.78
N GLU A 654 -72.71 -71.89 -9.22
CA GLU A 654 -72.97 -70.45 -9.12
C GLU A 654 -72.03 -69.80 -8.09
N GLU A 655 -71.75 -70.47 -6.97
CA GLU A 655 -70.73 -70.04 -6.01
C GLU A 655 -69.31 -70.07 -6.62
N SER A 656 -68.99 -71.10 -7.41
CA SER A 656 -67.72 -71.19 -8.14
C SER A 656 -67.58 -70.09 -9.19
N GLU A 657 -68.65 -69.74 -9.91
CA GLU A 657 -68.70 -68.62 -10.85
C GLU A 657 -68.39 -67.30 -10.13
N ALA A 658 -69.07 -67.03 -9.01
CA ALA A 658 -68.80 -65.85 -8.18
C ALA A 658 -67.37 -65.83 -7.60
N GLY A 659 -66.83 -66.99 -7.19
CA GLY A 659 -65.45 -67.12 -6.73
C GLY A 659 -64.43 -66.80 -7.81
N VAL A 660 -64.67 -67.28 -9.03
CA VAL A 660 -63.84 -66.98 -10.21
C VAL A 660 -63.91 -65.50 -10.59
N GLU A 661 -65.08 -64.86 -10.52
CA GLU A 661 -65.23 -63.41 -10.76
C GLU A 661 -64.48 -62.56 -9.74
N LYS A 662 -64.50 -62.94 -8.45
CA LYS A 662 -63.71 -62.29 -7.40
C LYS A 662 -62.21 -62.42 -7.68
N LEU A 663 -61.75 -63.62 -8.05
CA LEU A 663 -60.35 -63.87 -8.41
C LEU A 663 -59.93 -63.04 -9.64
N ALA A 664 -60.77 -62.97 -10.67
CA ALA A 664 -60.55 -62.13 -11.84
C ALA A 664 -60.44 -60.65 -11.46
N SER A 665 -61.29 -60.17 -10.55
CA SER A 665 -61.24 -58.79 -10.07
C SER A 665 -59.94 -58.49 -9.31
N ALA A 666 -59.51 -59.40 -8.42
CA ALA A 666 -58.25 -59.27 -7.68
C ALA A 666 -57.01 -59.30 -8.59
N ILE A 667 -57.04 -60.13 -9.65
CA ILE A 667 -55.95 -60.21 -10.63
C ILE A 667 -55.90 -58.95 -11.50
N ASN A 668 -57.04 -58.39 -11.91
CA ASN A 668 -57.09 -57.10 -12.61
C ASN A 668 -56.56 -55.95 -11.75
N GLU A 669 -56.87 -55.94 -10.45
CA GLU A 669 -56.30 -54.96 -9.52
C GLU A 669 -54.78 -55.11 -9.39
N LEU A 670 -54.28 -56.36 -9.32
CA LEU A 670 -52.84 -56.63 -9.31
C LEU A 670 -52.17 -56.14 -10.60
N ASP A 671 -52.79 -56.35 -11.76
CA ASP A 671 -52.30 -55.92 -13.08
C ASP A 671 -52.20 -54.39 -13.17
N GLY A 672 -53.27 -53.67 -12.79
CA GLY A 672 -53.26 -52.21 -12.76
C GLY A 672 -52.25 -51.62 -11.77
N ASN A 673 -52.01 -52.28 -10.63
CA ASN A 673 -50.95 -51.87 -9.69
C ASN A 673 -49.55 -52.21 -10.22
N SER A 674 -49.43 -53.27 -11.03
CA SER A 674 -48.18 -53.68 -11.67
C SER A 674 -47.72 -52.63 -12.70
N GLU A 675 -48.62 -52.04 -13.48
CA GLU A 675 -48.27 -50.93 -14.39
C GLU A 675 -47.66 -49.73 -13.66
N LYS A 676 -48.28 -49.32 -12.54
CA LYS A 676 -47.76 -48.22 -11.69
C LYS A 676 -46.41 -48.56 -11.07
N LEU A 677 -46.23 -49.81 -10.64
CA LEU A 677 -44.95 -50.29 -10.12
C LEU A 677 -43.86 -50.25 -11.19
N ASN A 678 -44.16 -50.70 -12.41
CA ASN A 678 -43.22 -50.67 -13.55
C ASN A 678 -42.84 -49.24 -13.95
N SER A 679 -43.80 -48.31 -13.96
CA SER A 679 -43.52 -46.88 -14.19
C SER A 679 -42.59 -46.30 -13.11
N GLY A 680 -42.93 -46.49 -11.84
CA GLY A 680 -42.12 -45.98 -10.72
C GLY A 680 -40.72 -46.59 -10.67
N ALA A 681 -40.57 -47.87 -11.02
CA ALA A 681 -39.27 -48.53 -11.10
C ALA A 681 -38.42 -47.98 -12.27
N SER A 682 -39.04 -47.70 -13.42
CA SER A 682 -38.38 -47.11 -14.58
C SER A 682 -37.93 -45.67 -14.30
N GLU A 683 -38.77 -44.87 -13.66
CA GLU A 683 -38.44 -43.51 -13.23
C GLU A 683 -37.26 -43.49 -12.25
N LEU A 684 -37.27 -44.38 -11.25
CA LEU A 684 -36.15 -44.53 -10.33
C LEU A 684 -34.86 -44.94 -11.05
N SER A 685 -34.93 -45.93 -11.95
CA SER A 685 -33.77 -46.37 -12.74
C SER A 685 -33.19 -45.23 -13.57
N ASN A 686 -34.03 -44.43 -14.22
CA ASN A 686 -33.60 -43.27 -15.01
C ASN A 686 -32.98 -42.18 -14.12
N GLY A 687 -33.58 -41.89 -12.96
CA GLY A 687 -33.03 -40.92 -12.00
C GLY A 687 -31.66 -41.35 -11.45
N LEU A 688 -31.48 -42.64 -11.17
CA LEU A 688 -30.19 -43.21 -10.74
C LEU A 688 -29.15 -43.17 -11.86
N HIS A 689 -29.55 -43.39 -13.11
CA HIS A 689 -28.67 -43.25 -14.27
C HIS A 689 -28.19 -41.81 -14.46
N GLU A 690 -29.11 -40.86 -14.39
CA GLU A 690 -28.80 -39.43 -14.46
C GLU A 690 -27.85 -39.03 -13.32
N PHE A 691 -28.09 -39.50 -12.10
CA PHE A 691 -27.19 -39.28 -10.96
C PHE A 691 -25.79 -39.84 -11.20
N LYS A 692 -25.67 -41.07 -11.75
CA LYS A 692 -24.37 -41.65 -12.13
C LYS A 692 -23.63 -40.78 -13.13
N GLU A 693 -24.27 -40.37 -14.23
CA GLU A 693 -23.60 -39.57 -15.25
C GLU A 693 -23.15 -38.22 -14.70
N LYS A 694 -23.96 -37.56 -13.85
CA LYS A 694 -23.57 -36.32 -13.17
C LYS A 694 -22.45 -36.52 -12.15
N SER A 695 -22.43 -37.64 -11.44
CA SER A 695 -21.41 -37.91 -10.42
C SER A 695 -20.00 -37.98 -11.01
N LYS A 696 -19.82 -38.37 -12.29
CA LYS A 696 -18.51 -38.50 -12.94
C LYS A 696 -17.68 -37.21 -12.93
N MET A 697 -18.32 -36.03 -12.93
CA MET A 697 -17.61 -34.74 -12.84
C MET A 697 -16.86 -34.55 -11.52
N LEU A 698 -17.23 -35.28 -10.45
CA LEU A 698 -16.50 -35.23 -9.19
C LEU A 698 -15.07 -35.79 -9.33
N ASN A 699 -14.78 -36.57 -10.36
CA ASN A 699 -13.42 -37.04 -10.66
C ASN A 699 -12.48 -35.90 -11.09
N ASP A 700 -13.02 -34.80 -11.62
CA ASP A 700 -12.23 -33.63 -12.02
C ASP A 700 -12.05 -32.63 -10.87
N PHE A 701 -12.83 -32.75 -9.79
CA PHE A 701 -12.75 -31.86 -8.63
C PHE A 701 -11.36 -31.81 -7.97
N PRO A 702 -10.58 -32.91 -7.87
CA PRO A 702 -9.20 -32.83 -7.40
C PRO A 702 -8.27 -31.93 -8.24
N ARG A 703 -8.56 -31.75 -9.54
CA ARG A 703 -7.77 -30.87 -10.41
C ARG A 703 -7.88 -29.41 -9.98
N LEU A 704 -8.97 -29.03 -9.31
CA LEU A 704 -9.15 -27.68 -8.76
C LEU A 704 -8.08 -27.33 -7.72
N LYS A 705 -7.65 -28.33 -6.93
CA LYS A 705 -6.54 -28.16 -6.00
C LYS A 705 -5.25 -27.98 -6.77
N THR A 706 -4.91 -28.93 -7.64
CA THR A 706 -3.59 -28.98 -8.30
C THR A 706 -3.36 -27.87 -9.32
N GLU A 707 -4.40 -27.48 -10.06
CA GLU A 707 -4.30 -26.49 -11.15
C GLU A 707 -4.75 -25.09 -10.72
N GLY A 708 -5.45 -24.96 -9.57
CA GLY A 708 -6.00 -23.70 -9.08
C GLY A 708 -5.46 -23.26 -7.73
N ILE A 709 -5.83 -23.99 -6.68
CA ILE A 709 -5.55 -23.58 -5.28
C ILE A 709 -4.07 -23.61 -4.95
N SER A 710 -3.35 -24.69 -5.29
CA SER A 710 -1.92 -24.78 -4.98
C SER A 710 -1.10 -23.72 -5.75
N PRO A 711 -1.32 -23.48 -7.07
CA PRO A 711 -0.69 -22.36 -7.78
C PRO A 711 -1.06 -20.97 -7.24
N MET A 712 -2.33 -20.76 -6.84
CA MET A 712 -2.76 -19.51 -6.21
C MET A 712 -1.98 -19.27 -4.90
N ARG A 713 -1.90 -20.29 -4.04
CA ARG A 713 -1.18 -20.22 -2.78
C ARG A 713 0.31 -19.99 -2.97
N GLU A 714 0.92 -20.62 -3.97
CA GLU A 714 2.30 -20.34 -4.37
C GLU A 714 2.47 -18.88 -4.82
N GLY A 715 1.51 -18.35 -5.58
CA GLY A 715 1.46 -16.94 -5.96
C GLY A 715 1.39 -16.00 -4.74
N ILE A 716 0.47 -16.28 -3.80
CA ILE A 716 0.34 -15.51 -2.55
C ILE A 716 1.63 -15.58 -1.72
N TRP A 717 2.30 -16.73 -1.68
CA TRP A 717 3.60 -16.85 -1.01
C TRP A 717 4.67 -15.94 -1.63
N LYS A 718 4.79 -15.92 -2.97
CA LYS A 718 5.71 -15.02 -3.67
C LYS A 718 5.38 -13.55 -3.42
N ILE A 719 4.09 -13.23 -3.25
CA ILE A 719 3.64 -11.89 -2.87
C ILE A 719 4.18 -11.52 -1.49
N ASN A 720 3.95 -12.39 -0.50
CA ASN A 720 4.43 -12.20 0.87
C ASN A 720 5.96 -12.02 0.91
N ASP A 721 6.71 -12.83 0.15
CA ASP A 721 8.17 -12.75 0.03
C ASP A 721 8.65 -11.41 -0.59
N GLY A 722 8.01 -10.95 -1.67
CA GLY A 722 8.30 -9.66 -2.29
C GLY A 722 7.98 -8.47 -1.37
N ILE A 723 6.91 -8.57 -0.58
CA ILE A 723 6.54 -7.53 0.39
C ILE A 723 7.55 -7.46 1.53
N HIS A 724 8.06 -8.59 2.03
CA HIS A 724 9.16 -8.58 2.99
C HIS A 724 10.38 -7.83 2.44
N THR A 725 10.70 -8.06 1.16
CA THR A 725 11.83 -7.35 0.52
C THR A 725 11.58 -5.84 0.39
N LEU A 726 10.35 -5.42 0.06
CA LEU A 726 9.95 -4.01 0.05
C LEU A 726 10.02 -3.38 1.46
N SER A 727 9.57 -4.11 2.48
CA SER A 727 9.64 -3.69 3.89
C SER A 727 11.09 -3.43 4.29
N ASP A 728 11.99 -4.39 4.02
CA ASP A 728 13.43 -4.27 4.27
C ASP A 728 14.06 -3.11 3.51
N GLY A 729 13.69 -2.93 2.23
CA GLY A 729 14.15 -1.82 1.41
C GLY A 729 13.72 -0.46 1.95
N THR A 730 12.50 -0.36 2.47
CA THR A 730 11.95 0.86 3.06
C THR A 730 12.67 1.23 4.36
N ILE A 731 12.98 0.24 5.20
CA ILE A 731 13.77 0.45 6.43
C ILE A 731 15.17 0.97 6.10
N LYS A 732 15.83 0.43 5.07
CA LYS A 732 17.14 0.93 4.63
C LYS A 732 17.07 2.37 4.12
N LEU A 733 16.03 2.69 3.35
CA LEU A 733 15.81 4.04 2.84
C LEU A 733 15.55 5.02 3.99
N GLU A 734 14.74 4.64 4.97
CA GLU A 734 14.48 5.44 6.17
C GLU A 734 15.78 5.75 6.92
N ASN A 735 16.59 4.73 7.19
CA ASN A 735 17.87 4.91 7.89
C ASN A 735 18.81 5.86 7.15
N GLY A 736 18.99 5.68 5.83
CA GLY A 736 19.83 6.58 5.02
C GLY A 736 19.30 8.01 4.96
N SER A 737 17.98 8.17 4.92
CA SER A 737 17.33 9.49 4.86
C SER A 737 17.44 10.25 6.20
N VAL A 738 17.45 9.52 7.33
CA VAL A 738 17.74 10.07 8.68
C VAL A 738 19.19 10.53 8.80
N GLU A 739 20.15 9.80 8.24
CA GLU A 739 21.57 10.22 8.21
C GLU A 739 21.75 11.53 7.43
N ILE A 740 21.11 11.64 6.25
CA ILE A 740 21.17 12.86 5.42
C ILE A 740 20.52 14.05 6.15
N ASP A 741 19.35 13.86 6.76
CA ASP A 741 18.68 14.93 7.53
C ASP A 741 19.56 15.44 8.69
N THR A 742 20.22 14.52 9.40
CA THR A 742 21.15 14.86 10.48
C THR A 742 22.33 15.68 9.97
N ALA A 743 22.96 15.24 8.88
CA ALA A 743 24.09 15.94 8.26
C ALA A 743 23.69 17.33 7.75
N MET A 744 22.51 17.47 7.14
CA MET A 744 22.01 18.76 6.64
C MET A 744 21.67 19.74 7.76
N LYS A 745 21.11 19.27 8.87
CA LYS A 745 20.91 20.10 10.07
C LYS A 745 22.24 20.61 10.62
N THR A 746 23.22 19.72 10.77
CA THR A 746 24.57 20.10 11.23
C THR A 746 25.23 21.11 10.28
N PHE A 747 25.14 20.90 8.97
CA PHE A 747 25.66 21.84 7.98
C PHE A 747 25.00 23.22 8.09
N SER A 748 23.67 23.26 8.19
CA SER A 748 22.91 24.51 8.32
C SER A 748 23.29 25.27 9.60
N GLU A 749 23.38 24.57 10.74
CA GLU A 749 23.82 25.13 12.02
C GLU A 749 25.24 25.71 11.93
N LYS A 750 26.19 24.96 11.33
CA LYS A 750 27.59 25.41 11.19
C LYS A 750 27.74 26.58 10.24
N LEU A 751 26.96 26.61 9.17
CA LEU A 751 26.95 27.73 8.24
C LEU A 751 26.38 28.99 8.90
N GLN A 752 25.33 28.85 9.70
CA GLN A 752 24.77 29.96 10.47
C GLN A 752 25.78 30.48 11.51
N GLU A 753 26.50 29.58 12.18
CA GLU A 753 27.59 29.94 13.10
C GLU A 753 28.71 30.69 12.37
N PHE A 754 29.13 30.22 11.19
CA PHE A 754 30.16 30.87 10.37
C PHE A 754 29.74 32.27 9.91
N LYS A 755 28.49 32.44 9.47
CA LYS A 755 27.96 33.76 9.13
C LYS A 755 28.02 34.69 10.36
N GLN A 756 27.45 34.24 11.48
CA GLN A 756 27.32 35.07 12.67
C GLN A 756 28.67 35.46 13.29
N LYS A 757 29.60 34.51 13.41
CA LYS A 757 30.90 34.75 14.06
C LYS A 757 31.99 35.22 13.10
N GLY A 758 31.85 34.94 11.81
CA GLY A 758 32.83 35.31 10.79
C GLY A 758 32.45 36.58 10.05
N ILE A 759 31.33 36.52 9.32
CA ILE A 759 30.99 37.54 8.33
C ILE A 759 30.30 38.74 8.98
N ASP A 760 29.36 38.51 9.90
CA ASP A 760 28.66 39.61 10.60
C ASP A 760 29.64 40.39 11.50
N GLU A 761 30.61 39.69 12.11
CA GLU A 761 31.67 40.34 12.88
C GLU A 761 32.64 41.13 11.98
N LEU A 762 32.93 40.62 10.77
CA LEU A 762 33.72 41.34 9.78
C LEU A 762 32.98 42.57 9.22
N ASP A 763 31.67 42.47 8.97
CA ASP A 763 30.82 43.62 8.63
C ASP A 763 30.91 44.66 9.75
N ASN A 764 30.71 44.26 11.00
CA ASN A 764 30.78 45.16 12.15
C ASN A 764 32.12 45.93 12.21
N LYS A 765 33.26 45.22 12.08
CA LYS A 765 34.60 45.82 12.16
C LYS A 765 34.94 46.76 11.00
N THR A 766 34.25 46.65 9.86
CA THR A 766 34.52 47.48 8.68
C THR A 766 33.59 48.70 8.59
N ARG A 767 32.63 48.87 9.51
CA ARG A 767 31.62 49.94 9.48
C ARG A 767 32.19 51.35 9.53
N GLU A 768 33.29 51.55 10.25
CA GLU A 768 33.86 52.87 10.51
C GLU A 768 34.87 53.29 9.43
N LEU A 769 35.23 52.38 8.52
CA LEU A 769 36.20 52.63 7.46
C LEU A 769 35.83 53.78 6.50
N PRO A 770 34.56 53.99 6.11
CA PRO A 770 34.18 55.15 5.31
C PRO A 770 34.41 56.48 6.05
N GLU A 771 34.07 56.55 7.34
CA GLU A 771 34.33 57.77 8.14
C GLU A 771 35.84 58.01 8.28
N PHE A 772 36.63 56.96 8.49
CA PHE A 772 38.09 57.05 8.53
C PHE A 772 38.66 57.64 7.22
N LYS A 773 38.18 57.14 6.08
CA LYS A 773 38.58 57.62 4.75
C LYS A 773 38.23 59.10 4.57
N GLU A 774 37.01 59.52 4.91
CA GLU A 774 36.60 60.93 4.80
C GLU A 774 37.53 61.88 5.59
N ILE A 775 37.98 61.45 6.77
CA ILE A 775 38.91 62.25 7.61
C ILE A 775 40.29 62.35 6.97
N VAL A 776 40.84 61.23 6.49
CA VAL A 776 42.16 61.22 5.85
C VAL A 776 42.16 61.99 4.52
N ASP A 777 41.10 61.85 3.71
CA ASP A 777 40.92 62.62 2.47
C ASP A 777 40.91 64.14 2.76
N GLU A 778 40.19 64.56 3.81
CA GLU A 778 40.11 65.96 4.23
C GLU A 778 41.45 66.47 4.81
N MET A 779 42.15 65.66 5.61
CA MET A 779 43.50 65.98 6.10
C MET A 779 44.49 66.18 4.95
N SER A 780 44.47 65.29 3.94
CA SER A 780 45.35 65.40 2.76
C SER A 780 45.01 66.65 1.94
N ARG A 781 43.71 66.99 1.80
CA ARG A 781 43.27 68.23 1.17
C ARG A 781 43.83 69.46 1.90
N LEU A 782 43.68 69.52 3.23
CA LEU A 782 44.19 70.62 4.05
C LEU A 782 45.71 70.75 4.00
N ALA A 783 46.45 69.64 4.01
CA ALA A 783 47.90 69.66 3.86
C ALA A 783 48.35 70.27 2.52
N LYS A 784 47.60 70.01 1.44
CA LYS A 784 47.88 70.60 0.12
C LYS A 784 47.50 72.07 0.03
N GLU A 785 46.41 72.49 0.67
CA GLU A 785 46.03 73.91 0.73
C GLU A 785 47.06 74.71 1.54
N GLU A 786 47.53 74.15 2.65
CA GLU A 786 48.65 74.68 3.43
C GLU A 786 50.00 74.19 2.87
N SER A 787 50.20 74.22 1.55
CA SER A 787 51.48 73.86 0.93
C SER A 787 52.48 75.02 0.88
N SER A 788 52.01 76.25 1.13
CA SER A 788 52.81 77.47 1.03
C SER A 788 52.51 78.48 2.14
N PHE A 789 53.58 79.07 2.68
CA PHE A 789 53.51 80.20 3.60
C PHE A 789 53.41 81.55 2.87
N THR A 790 54.01 81.66 1.68
CA THR A 790 54.02 82.90 0.88
C THR A 790 52.95 82.99 -0.21
N GLY A 791 52.27 81.88 -0.47
CA GLY A 791 51.36 81.69 -1.61
C GLY A 791 52.01 80.82 -2.69
N THR A 792 51.19 79.99 -3.36
CA THR A 792 51.64 79.13 -4.46
C THR A 792 51.02 79.58 -5.79
N THR A 793 51.72 79.32 -6.90
CA THR A 793 51.22 79.48 -8.26
C THR A 793 50.76 78.12 -8.79
N GLU A 794 49.75 78.10 -9.65
CA GLU A 794 49.27 76.87 -10.29
C GLU A 794 50.40 76.20 -11.10
N GLY A 795 50.57 74.88 -10.93
CA GLY A 795 51.67 74.12 -11.53
C GLY A 795 52.97 74.09 -10.72
N PHE A 796 53.03 74.75 -9.55
CA PHE A 796 54.18 74.64 -8.65
C PHE A 796 54.00 73.48 -7.67
N GLU A 797 55.06 72.71 -7.47
CA GLU A 797 55.17 71.82 -6.32
C GLU A 797 55.76 72.62 -5.16
N THR A 798 54.86 73.19 -4.35
CA THR A 798 55.25 74.05 -3.23
C THR A 798 55.28 73.28 -1.93
N LYS A 799 56.33 73.48 -1.14
CA LYS A 799 56.51 72.95 0.20
C LYS A 799 57.01 74.05 1.09
N PHE A 800 56.52 74.10 2.32
CA PHE A 800 57.11 74.96 3.33
C PHE A 800 57.41 74.23 4.63
N ARG A 801 58.44 74.72 5.29
CA ARG A 801 58.82 74.34 6.64
C ARG A 801 59.06 75.60 7.46
N ILE A 802 58.78 75.52 8.75
CA ILE A 802 59.11 76.57 9.70
C ILE A 802 60.25 76.06 10.57
N ILE A 803 61.30 76.86 10.70
CA ILE A 803 62.40 76.62 11.63
C ILE A 803 62.33 77.69 12.69
N GLU A 804 61.87 77.30 13.87
CA GLU A 804 61.88 78.17 15.04
C GLU A 804 63.15 77.96 15.86
N LYS A 805 63.73 79.08 16.27
CA LYS A 805 64.76 79.13 17.30
C LYS A 805 64.18 79.86 18.50
N ILE A 806 63.95 79.12 19.57
CA ILE A 806 63.27 79.62 20.77
C ILE A 806 64.30 79.79 21.89
N LYS A 807 64.36 80.99 22.47
CA LYS A 807 65.23 81.36 23.60
C LYS A 807 64.45 81.69 24.86
#